data_AF-A0A7H8IWN4-F1
#
_entry.id   AF-A0A7H8IWN4-F1
#
_cell.length_a   1.000
_cell.length_b   1.000
_cell.length_c   1.000
_cell.angle_alpha   90.00
_cell.angle_beta   90.00
_cell.angle_gamma   90.00
#
_symmetry.space_group_name_H-M   'P 1'
#
loop_
_entity.id
_entity.type
_entity.pdbx_description
1 polymer ?
#
loop_
_entity_poly.entity_id
_entity_poly.type
_entity_poly.pdbx_seq_one_letter_code
_entity_poly.pdbx_strand_id
1 'polypeptide(L)'
;MAGQAHYSSAPPGAGDRQGGFRFTAVSADVPRATLDGLRPLMAYTPPPGAAAEPASHPVAFAYDRLGETRAVTRIRSVGQDYTGRWGNFFCHSVLAAPEELTGLRPVELWGAPLWAESPAPDDGRPLPDTGELPLGSTVGPDRVRRLLQETGPAGGRLLERLLAAVLSALERGHPDERHRAGPGPVVLVSSSGERVLDWLTAVSYALPAPLAAELTFITYTDRPYDDHRLLVGTVPEVWERCGGERGVVFPLDPPLPADGSAAGETPHGTAAGLLARAWTEDDLDVFDTVADLWAAVPPAPPPPPSTTTTTERAAARLTTVCALVALARGTWDAAHAPRAERDALEALLGTFAVHPGLLPPEVHRSLASGPAGLDARLAARLLAVSPAFRDTARHTLEQALRTGAFPAPDADGAMSPLARFVAAVVHLRLAEADVAPEAVRDGAEQWLTARPEPFGDALTALLPPEPLPPKPPPPDGPPRPPRPPDVPSQPPAAPPLPAAAPDAALTDTYRRAVLAGAVRAMEGSAALREAALTPAVCAALTRRPPDPLGVPEGGEVWTPAPRTAVRVWLTGAGAHPARRHEAALRVLRLYKQGLLGEEETCAAVRHLAVPAPAEPPEPVEPPEDISPGRLLRRVLWRGEG
;
A
#
# COMPACT_ATOMS: atom_id res chain seq x y z
N MET A 1 33.83 11.66 -19.54
CA MET A 1 34.07 10.73 -20.67
C MET A 1 34.32 9.37 -20.06
N ALA A 2 33.71 8.31 -20.60
CA ALA A 2 33.85 6.97 -20.03
C ALA A 2 35.27 6.42 -20.24
N GLY A 3 35.98 6.17 -19.14
CA GLY A 3 37.32 5.62 -19.14
C GLY A 3 37.35 4.10 -19.30
N GLN A 4 38.54 3.55 -19.54
CA GLN A 4 38.75 2.12 -19.75
C GLN A 4 39.91 1.58 -18.90
N ALA A 5 39.85 0.28 -18.60
CA ALA A 5 40.96 -0.43 -17.96
C ALA A 5 41.08 -1.86 -18.51
N HIS A 6 42.32 -2.26 -18.79
CA HIS A 6 42.70 -3.61 -19.18
C HIS A 6 43.44 -4.30 -18.05
N TYR A 7 42.99 -5.50 -17.67
CA TYR A 7 43.59 -6.30 -16.61
C TYR A 7 43.86 -7.73 -17.08
N SER A 8 45.12 -8.17 -16.98
CA SER A 8 45.55 -9.52 -17.38
C SER A 8 46.88 -9.88 -16.73
N SER A 9 47.32 -11.14 -16.89
CA SER A 9 48.65 -11.56 -16.49
C SER A 9 49.70 -11.03 -17.48
N ALA A 10 50.69 -10.31 -16.99
CA ALA A 10 51.75 -9.70 -17.79
C ALA A 10 53.15 -9.98 -17.20
N PRO A 11 54.21 -10.05 -18.04
CA PRO A 11 55.59 -10.17 -17.56
C PRO A 11 55.96 -8.98 -16.67
N PRO A 12 57.05 -9.05 -15.88
CA PRO A 12 57.52 -7.90 -15.12
C PRO A 12 57.73 -6.67 -16.02
N GLY A 13 57.12 -5.54 -15.67
CA GLY A 13 57.28 -4.28 -16.39
C GLY A 13 58.54 -3.53 -15.98
N ALA A 14 58.84 -2.41 -16.65
CA ALA A 14 60.04 -1.61 -16.38
C ALA A 14 60.14 -1.08 -14.93
N GLY A 15 59.02 -1.00 -14.19
CA GLY A 15 58.97 -0.58 -12.78
C GLY A 15 58.60 -1.68 -11.78
N ASP A 16 58.20 -2.88 -12.24
CA ASP A 16 57.70 -3.95 -11.36
C ASP A 16 58.71 -5.09 -11.27
N ARG A 17 59.04 -5.51 -10.05
CA ARG A 17 60.01 -6.61 -9.81
C ARG A 17 59.45 -7.99 -10.11
N GLN A 18 58.12 -8.14 -10.16
CA GLN A 18 57.44 -9.42 -10.36
C GLN A 18 56.32 -9.23 -11.38
N GLY A 19 56.17 -10.20 -12.28
CA GLY A 19 55.02 -10.27 -13.19
C GLY A 19 53.82 -10.89 -12.51
N GLY A 20 52.71 -10.96 -13.23
CA GLY A 20 51.44 -11.51 -12.73
C GLY A 20 50.24 -10.66 -13.16
N PHE A 21 49.10 -10.88 -12.50
CA PHE A 21 47.88 -10.15 -12.79
C PHE A 21 47.96 -8.69 -12.33
N ARG A 22 47.78 -7.77 -13.27
CA ARG A 22 47.78 -6.33 -13.05
C ARG A 22 47.00 -5.60 -14.14
N PHE A 23 46.78 -4.31 -13.91
CA PHE A 23 46.33 -3.42 -14.97
C PHE A 23 47.46 -3.23 -15.99
N THR A 24 47.24 -3.64 -17.24
CA THR A 24 48.23 -3.50 -18.32
C THR A 24 48.07 -2.20 -19.08
N ALA A 25 46.88 -1.59 -19.06
CA ALA A 25 46.62 -0.27 -19.62
C ALA A 25 45.38 0.34 -18.96
N VAL A 26 45.37 1.66 -18.78
CA VAL A 26 44.27 2.41 -18.14
C VAL A 26 44.14 3.77 -18.81
N SER A 27 42.93 4.29 -18.98
CA SER A 27 42.71 5.68 -19.40
C SER A 27 43.27 6.67 -18.37
N ALA A 28 43.71 7.85 -18.84
CA ALA A 28 44.50 8.79 -18.02
C ALA A 28 43.75 9.31 -16.77
N ASP A 29 42.44 9.48 -16.87
CA ASP A 29 41.63 10.14 -15.83
C ASP A 29 40.98 9.17 -14.83
N VAL A 30 41.30 7.87 -14.90
CA VAL A 30 40.72 6.87 -13.98
C VAL A 30 41.37 6.95 -12.60
N PRO A 31 40.62 7.27 -11.53
CA PRO A 31 41.19 7.38 -10.20
C PRO A 31 41.70 6.05 -9.66
N ARG A 32 42.78 6.09 -8.88
CA ARG A 32 43.34 4.87 -8.27
C ARG A 32 42.37 4.15 -7.34
N ALA A 33 41.56 4.89 -6.58
CA ALA A 33 40.53 4.31 -5.71
C ALA A 33 39.50 3.49 -6.51
N THR A 34 39.12 3.94 -7.71
CA THR A 34 38.23 3.19 -8.61
C THR A 34 38.89 1.89 -9.06
N LEU A 35 40.18 1.92 -9.44
CA LEU A 35 40.92 0.71 -9.82
C LEU A 35 41.05 -0.29 -8.67
N ASP A 36 41.25 0.20 -7.44
CA ASP A 36 41.36 -0.65 -6.25
C ASP A 36 40.00 -1.29 -5.91
N GLY A 37 38.89 -0.55 -6.05
CA GLY A 37 37.53 -1.09 -5.93
C GLY A 37 37.14 -2.06 -7.05
N LEU A 38 37.74 -1.91 -8.23
CA LEU A 38 37.49 -2.77 -9.39
C LEU A 38 38.20 -4.13 -9.30
N ARG A 39 39.38 -4.22 -8.67
CA ARG A 39 40.16 -5.47 -8.60
C ARG A 39 39.39 -6.69 -8.06
N PRO A 40 38.62 -6.60 -6.95
CA PRO A 40 37.86 -7.74 -6.46
C PRO A 40 36.86 -8.29 -7.49
N LEU A 41 36.40 -7.42 -8.41
CA LEU A 41 35.39 -7.73 -9.44
C LEU A 41 35.98 -8.45 -10.66
N MET A 42 37.31 -8.55 -10.76
CA MET A 42 38.02 -9.04 -11.94
C MET A 42 38.44 -10.51 -11.84
N ALA A 43 38.13 -11.18 -10.73
CA ALA A 43 38.47 -12.59 -10.57
C ALA A 43 37.69 -13.45 -11.57
N TYR A 44 38.37 -14.44 -12.16
CA TYR A 44 37.76 -15.39 -13.07
C TYR A 44 38.38 -16.76 -12.91
N THR A 45 37.53 -17.75 -12.67
CA THR A 45 37.88 -19.17 -12.67
C THR A 45 36.99 -19.87 -13.70
N PRO A 46 37.54 -20.60 -14.69
CA PRO A 46 36.74 -21.40 -15.60
C PRO A 46 35.85 -22.43 -14.85
N PRO A 47 34.72 -22.85 -15.43
CA PRO A 47 33.90 -23.90 -14.86
C PRO A 47 34.69 -25.17 -14.53
N PRO A 48 34.30 -25.91 -13.48
CA PRO A 48 34.91 -27.19 -13.22
C PRO A 48 34.73 -28.15 -14.39
N GLY A 49 35.81 -28.80 -14.82
CA GLY A 49 35.76 -29.71 -15.97
C GLY A 49 35.66 -29.01 -17.33
N ALA A 50 35.79 -27.68 -17.38
CA ALA A 50 35.89 -26.95 -18.63
C ALA A 50 37.05 -27.47 -19.49
N ALA A 51 36.86 -27.45 -20.81
CA ALA A 51 37.87 -27.90 -21.76
C ALA A 51 39.15 -27.06 -21.64
N ALA A 52 40.28 -27.58 -22.13
CA ALA A 52 41.51 -26.78 -22.16
C ALA A 52 41.40 -25.56 -23.10
N GLU A 53 40.45 -25.57 -24.05
CA GLU A 53 40.27 -24.53 -25.04
C GLU A 53 39.52 -23.30 -24.47
N PRO A 54 40.16 -22.12 -24.41
CA PRO A 54 39.57 -20.94 -23.78
C PRO A 54 38.30 -20.40 -24.44
N ALA A 55 38.13 -20.63 -25.74
CA ALA A 55 36.97 -20.15 -26.50
C ALA A 55 35.65 -20.81 -26.06
N SER A 56 35.74 -21.97 -25.40
CA SER A 56 34.58 -22.70 -24.88
C SER A 56 34.15 -22.22 -23.48
N HIS A 57 34.98 -21.42 -22.81
CA HIS A 57 34.71 -20.93 -21.47
C HIS A 57 33.65 -19.80 -21.48
N PRO A 58 32.77 -19.73 -20.47
CA PRO A 58 31.76 -18.68 -20.40
C PRO A 58 32.41 -17.32 -20.19
N VAL A 59 31.91 -16.30 -20.90
CA VAL A 59 32.31 -14.91 -20.66
C VAL A 59 31.60 -14.41 -19.41
N ALA A 60 32.37 -13.89 -18.44
CA ALA A 60 31.83 -13.20 -17.28
C ALA A 60 31.68 -11.72 -17.62
N PHE A 61 30.47 -11.30 -17.92
CA PHE A 61 30.09 -9.91 -18.12
C PHE A 61 29.35 -9.42 -16.90
N ALA A 62 29.81 -8.31 -16.33
CA ALA A 62 29.25 -7.79 -15.10
C ALA A 62 28.98 -6.29 -15.20
N TYR A 63 28.01 -5.85 -14.41
CA TYR A 63 27.76 -4.45 -14.14
C TYR A 63 27.68 -4.22 -12.63
N ASP A 64 28.38 -3.18 -12.17
CA ASP A 64 28.54 -2.89 -10.77
C ASP A 64 28.64 -1.38 -10.47
N ARG A 65 28.52 -1.05 -9.18
CA ARG A 65 28.62 0.30 -8.64
C ARG A 65 29.88 0.43 -7.78
N LEU A 66 30.79 1.32 -8.17
CA LEU A 66 32.01 1.65 -7.45
C LEU A 66 31.94 3.09 -6.93
N GLY A 67 31.21 3.28 -5.83
CA GLY A 67 30.85 4.63 -5.36
C GLY A 67 29.96 5.33 -6.38
N GLU A 68 30.42 6.49 -6.88
CA GLU A 68 29.73 7.23 -7.95
C GLU A 68 30.05 6.67 -9.35
N THR A 69 31.11 5.87 -9.51
CA THR A 69 31.44 5.27 -10.81
C THR A 69 30.60 4.03 -11.07
N ARG A 70 30.17 3.86 -12.31
CA ARG A 70 29.55 2.64 -12.82
C ARG A 70 30.58 1.85 -13.61
N ALA A 71 30.70 0.56 -13.30
CA ALA A 71 31.68 -0.32 -13.93
C ALA A 71 30.97 -1.40 -14.72
N VAL A 72 31.31 -1.53 -16.01
CA VAL A 72 30.88 -2.63 -16.87
C VAL A 72 32.13 -3.41 -17.23
N THR A 73 32.18 -4.70 -16.89
CA THR A 73 33.35 -5.54 -17.13
C THR A 73 33.02 -6.70 -18.05
N ARG A 74 33.97 -7.09 -18.89
CA ARG A 74 33.92 -8.28 -19.73
C ARG A 74 35.20 -9.08 -19.51
N ILE A 75 35.06 -10.24 -18.87
CA ILE A 75 36.17 -11.13 -18.52
C ILE A 75 36.07 -12.41 -19.34
N ARG A 76 37.19 -12.81 -19.93
CA ARG A 76 37.29 -14.04 -20.71
C ARG A 76 38.59 -14.77 -20.41
N SER A 77 38.55 -16.09 -20.51
CA SER A 77 39.77 -16.88 -20.50
C SER A 77 40.58 -16.62 -21.77
N VAL A 78 41.89 -16.45 -21.61
CA VAL A 78 42.84 -16.31 -22.75
C VAL A 78 43.88 -17.43 -22.76
N GLY A 79 43.67 -18.47 -21.95
CA GLY A 79 44.50 -19.67 -21.93
C GLY A 79 45.73 -19.54 -21.03
N GLN A 80 46.92 -19.56 -21.63
CA GLN A 80 48.19 -19.53 -20.90
C GLN A 80 48.61 -18.08 -20.59
N ASP A 81 49.26 -17.89 -19.44
CA ASP A 81 49.93 -16.64 -19.10
C ASP A 81 51.33 -16.57 -19.77
N TYR A 82 52.04 -15.47 -19.55
CA TYR A 82 53.39 -15.26 -20.09
C TYR A 82 54.43 -16.30 -19.59
N THR A 83 54.09 -17.11 -18.57
CA THR A 83 54.92 -18.21 -18.07
C THR A 83 54.56 -19.57 -18.68
N GLY A 84 53.52 -19.63 -19.52
CA GLY A 84 52.98 -20.87 -20.09
C GLY A 84 51.99 -21.59 -19.16
N ARG A 85 51.65 -21.02 -18.00
CA ARG A 85 50.71 -21.63 -17.06
C ARG A 85 49.28 -21.33 -17.48
N TRP A 86 48.45 -22.36 -17.52
CA TRP A 86 47.01 -22.24 -17.77
C TRP A 86 46.29 -21.47 -16.67
N GLY A 87 45.22 -20.75 -17.03
CA GLY A 87 44.39 -19.98 -16.12
C GLY A 87 44.52 -18.46 -16.29
N ASN A 88 45.12 -18.00 -17.39
CA ASN A 88 45.12 -16.58 -17.72
C ASN A 88 43.73 -16.15 -18.20
N PHE A 89 43.38 -14.92 -17.83
CA PHE A 89 42.17 -14.25 -18.28
C PHE A 89 42.48 -12.80 -18.63
N PHE A 90 41.61 -12.24 -19.46
CA PHE A 90 41.62 -10.83 -19.81
C PHE A 90 40.29 -10.22 -19.38
N CYS A 91 40.38 -9.17 -18.57
CA CYS A 91 39.27 -8.31 -18.22
C CYS A 91 39.43 -6.96 -18.92
N HIS A 92 38.44 -6.59 -19.72
CA HIS A 92 38.24 -5.23 -20.19
C HIS A 92 37.12 -4.60 -19.37
N SER A 93 37.39 -3.45 -18.75
CA SER A 93 36.41 -2.66 -17.99
C SER A 93 36.16 -1.31 -18.64
N VAL A 94 34.90 -0.91 -18.69
CA VAL A 94 34.43 0.44 -19.01
C VAL A 94 33.95 1.08 -17.72
N LEU A 95 34.42 2.30 -17.46
CA LEU A 95 34.14 3.07 -16.25
C LEU A 95 33.44 4.36 -16.65
N ALA A 96 32.19 4.50 -16.24
CA ALA A 96 31.32 5.60 -16.65
C ALA A 96 30.71 6.30 -15.43
N ALA A 97 30.48 7.60 -15.55
CA ALA A 97 29.59 8.31 -14.63
C ALA A 97 28.12 7.89 -14.89
N PRO A 98 27.21 7.99 -13.91
CA PRO A 98 25.80 7.62 -14.10
C PRO A 98 25.15 8.36 -15.27
N GLU A 99 25.53 9.63 -15.47
CA GLU A 99 25.01 10.48 -16.53
C GLU A 99 25.37 9.93 -17.92
N GLU A 100 26.54 9.31 -18.07
CA GLU A 100 27.03 8.73 -19.33
C GLU A 100 26.31 7.44 -19.70
N LEU A 101 25.61 6.81 -18.74
CA LEU A 101 24.74 5.66 -18.97
C LEU A 101 23.26 6.06 -19.07
N THR A 102 22.95 7.36 -19.08
CA THR A 102 21.56 7.83 -19.16
C THR A 102 20.91 7.35 -20.46
N GLY A 103 19.77 6.69 -20.35
CA GLY A 103 19.05 6.13 -21.50
C GLY A 103 19.60 4.78 -21.98
N LEU A 104 20.70 4.30 -21.43
CA LEU A 104 21.26 2.99 -21.72
C LEU A 104 20.92 2.00 -20.61
N ARG A 105 20.72 0.74 -20.98
CA ARG A 105 20.68 -0.38 -20.03
C ARG A 105 22.05 -1.06 -20.05
N PRO A 106 22.73 -1.29 -18.91
CA PRO A 106 24.08 -1.86 -18.91
C PRO A 106 24.21 -3.18 -19.68
N VAL A 107 23.15 -3.99 -19.71
CA VAL A 107 23.10 -5.24 -20.48
C VAL A 107 23.27 -5.05 -21.99
N GLU A 108 22.89 -3.88 -22.54
CA GLU A 108 23.02 -3.56 -23.97
C GLU A 108 24.48 -3.44 -24.43
N LEU A 109 25.40 -3.28 -23.48
CA LEU A 109 26.82 -3.23 -23.77
C LEU A 109 27.43 -4.61 -24.04
N TRP A 110 26.76 -5.75 -23.76
CA TRP A 110 27.34 -7.10 -23.94
C TRP A 110 28.01 -7.31 -25.32
N GLY A 111 27.31 -6.90 -26.38
CA GLY A 111 27.78 -7.04 -27.77
C GLY A 111 28.33 -5.77 -28.39
N ALA A 112 28.65 -4.75 -27.59
CA ALA A 112 29.17 -3.49 -28.09
C ALA A 112 30.52 -3.68 -28.79
N PRO A 113 30.79 -2.96 -29.90
CA PRO A 113 32.06 -3.07 -30.63
C PRO A 113 33.25 -2.47 -29.88
N LEU A 114 33.04 -1.92 -28.68
CA LEU A 114 34.08 -1.36 -27.83
C LEU A 114 34.99 -2.43 -27.22
N TRP A 115 34.53 -3.68 -27.11
CA TRP A 115 35.27 -4.70 -26.36
C TRP A 115 36.52 -5.17 -27.10
N ALA A 116 37.69 -4.85 -26.55
CA ALA A 116 38.95 -5.44 -26.95
C ALA A 116 38.94 -6.98 -26.83
N GLU A 117 39.65 -7.62 -27.77
CA GLU A 117 39.86 -9.07 -27.80
C GLU A 117 41.18 -9.47 -27.10
N SER A 118 42.11 -8.55 -26.91
CA SER A 118 43.36 -8.81 -26.20
C SER A 118 43.72 -7.61 -25.34
N PRO A 119 44.46 -7.83 -24.23
CA PRO A 119 44.97 -6.72 -23.45
C PRO A 119 45.88 -5.85 -24.32
N ALA A 120 45.74 -4.54 -24.16
CA ALA A 120 46.69 -3.60 -24.73
C ALA A 120 48.11 -3.87 -24.18
N PRO A 121 49.16 -3.60 -24.96
CA PRO A 121 50.54 -3.71 -24.51
C PRO A 121 50.76 -2.88 -23.25
N ASP A 122 51.52 -3.42 -22.29
CA ASP A 122 51.95 -2.67 -21.11
C ASP A 122 53.20 -1.85 -21.42
N ASP A 123 53.02 -0.79 -22.21
CA ASP A 123 54.06 0.14 -22.64
C ASP A 123 53.96 1.52 -21.96
N GLY A 124 53.08 1.64 -20.96
CA GLY A 124 52.82 2.87 -20.21
C GLY A 124 51.97 3.91 -20.94
N ARG A 125 51.45 3.61 -22.14
CA ARG A 125 50.55 4.51 -22.86
C ARG A 125 49.13 4.40 -22.29
N PRO A 126 48.44 5.53 -22.02
CA PRO A 126 47.06 5.48 -21.57
C PRO A 126 46.16 4.96 -22.68
N LEU A 127 45.09 4.25 -22.30
CA LEU A 127 44.03 3.91 -23.24
C LEU A 127 43.28 5.20 -23.65
N PRO A 128 42.79 5.29 -24.89
CA PRO A 128 41.87 6.35 -25.26
C PRO A 128 40.58 6.21 -24.43
N ASP A 129 39.95 7.33 -24.10
CA ASP A 129 38.60 7.29 -23.56
C ASP A 129 37.64 6.71 -24.60
N THR A 130 36.62 5.99 -24.15
CA THR A 130 35.64 5.35 -25.05
C THR A 130 34.80 6.38 -25.80
N GLY A 131 34.66 7.58 -25.23
CA GLY A 131 33.73 8.58 -25.72
C GLY A 131 32.28 8.17 -25.52
N GLU A 132 31.47 8.31 -26.56
CA GLU A 132 30.10 7.82 -26.58
C GLU A 132 30.11 6.28 -26.58
N LEU A 133 29.32 5.66 -25.70
CA LEU A 133 29.28 4.20 -25.56
C LEU A 133 28.40 3.60 -26.67
N PRO A 134 28.97 2.92 -27.68
CA PRO A 134 28.19 2.37 -28.76
C PRO A 134 27.37 1.18 -28.26
N LEU A 135 26.08 1.14 -28.62
CA LEU A 135 25.23 0.00 -28.33
C LEU A 135 25.60 -1.20 -29.21
N GLY A 136 25.53 -2.40 -28.64
CA GLY A 136 25.56 -3.63 -29.41
C GLY A 136 24.21 -3.89 -30.09
N SER A 137 24.22 -4.51 -31.27
CA SER A 137 22.98 -4.91 -31.97
C SER A 137 22.39 -6.24 -31.48
N THR A 138 22.98 -6.86 -30.45
CA THR A 138 22.69 -8.24 -30.05
C THR A 138 21.72 -8.35 -28.87
N VAL A 139 21.47 -7.26 -28.15
CA VAL A 139 20.63 -7.20 -26.96
C VAL A 139 19.53 -6.19 -27.22
N GLY A 140 18.28 -6.59 -27.00
CA GLY A 140 17.11 -5.77 -27.32
C GLY A 140 15.77 -6.47 -27.05
N PRO A 141 14.64 -5.76 -27.21
CA PRO A 141 13.29 -6.31 -27.07
C PRO A 141 13.05 -7.61 -27.87
N ASP A 142 13.59 -7.69 -29.09
CA ASP A 142 13.46 -8.88 -29.94
C ASP A 142 14.12 -10.12 -29.36
N ARG A 143 15.16 -9.95 -28.52
CA ARG A 143 15.78 -11.04 -27.79
C ARG A 143 14.86 -11.58 -26.71
N VAL A 144 14.16 -10.69 -26.00
CA VAL A 144 13.18 -11.06 -24.97
C VAL A 144 11.99 -11.81 -25.60
N ARG A 145 11.46 -11.30 -26.73
CA ARG A 145 10.38 -11.98 -27.46
C ARG A 145 10.78 -13.39 -27.89
N ARG A 146 11.96 -13.56 -28.47
CA ARG A 146 12.47 -14.89 -28.87
C ARG A 146 12.59 -15.82 -27.67
N LEU A 147 13.15 -15.35 -26.56
CA LEU A 147 13.26 -16.13 -25.32
C LEU A 147 11.89 -16.64 -24.85
N LEU A 148 10.88 -15.78 -24.80
CA LEU A 148 9.54 -16.13 -24.32
C LEU A 148 8.77 -17.02 -25.32
N GLN A 149 9.00 -16.85 -26.63
CA GLN A 149 8.49 -17.76 -27.65
C GLN A 149 9.09 -19.16 -27.53
N GLU A 150 10.40 -19.26 -27.31
CA GLU A 150 11.12 -20.53 -27.13
C GLU A 150 10.67 -21.27 -25.87
N THR A 151 10.42 -20.54 -24.78
CA THR A 151 10.14 -21.10 -23.45
C THR A 151 8.64 -21.23 -23.15
N GLY A 152 7.79 -20.57 -23.93
CA GLY A 152 6.33 -20.62 -23.84
C GLY A 152 5.78 -20.15 -22.48
N PRO A 153 4.62 -20.68 -22.04
CA PRO A 153 3.99 -20.26 -20.79
C PRO A 153 4.84 -20.48 -19.52
N ALA A 154 5.76 -21.44 -19.54
CA ALA A 154 6.69 -21.66 -18.43
C ALA A 154 7.70 -20.50 -18.32
N GLY A 155 8.14 -19.96 -19.45
CA GLY A 155 8.98 -18.76 -19.49
C GLY A 155 8.30 -17.53 -18.90
N GLY A 156 7.04 -17.28 -19.25
CA GLY A 156 6.27 -16.16 -18.66
C GLY A 156 6.18 -16.25 -17.13
N ARG A 157 5.91 -17.45 -16.59
CA ARG A 157 5.87 -17.67 -15.12
C ARG A 157 7.25 -17.55 -14.47
N LEU A 158 8.30 -18.00 -15.14
CA LEU A 158 9.67 -17.81 -14.68
C LEU A 158 10.05 -16.32 -14.63
N LEU A 159 9.68 -15.54 -15.66
CA LEU A 159 9.90 -14.10 -15.70
C LEU A 159 9.18 -13.38 -14.55
N GLU A 160 7.92 -13.73 -14.29
CA GLU A 160 7.15 -13.19 -13.16
C GLU A 160 7.90 -13.43 -11.84
N ARG A 161 8.30 -14.66 -11.57
CA ARG A 161 8.94 -14.99 -10.29
C ARG A 161 10.32 -14.38 -10.15
N LEU A 162 11.08 -14.31 -11.25
CA LEU A 162 12.36 -13.64 -11.29
C LEU A 162 12.21 -12.14 -11.03
N LEU A 163 11.24 -11.47 -11.66
CA LEU A 163 10.95 -10.06 -11.41
C LEU A 163 10.51 -9.81 -9.97
N ALA A 164 9.68 -10.67 -9.39
CA ALA A 164 9.27 -10.55 -8.00
C ALA A 164 10.48 -10.66 -7.04
N ALA A 165 11.39 -11.60 -7.28
CA ALA A 165 12.63 -11.74 -6.52
C ALA A 165 13.54 -10.51 -6.65
N VAL A 166 13.68 -9.97 -7.87
CA VAL A 166 14.49 -8.78 -8.16
C VAL A 166 13.91 -7.53 -7.49
N LEU A 167 12.60 -7.28 -7.62
CA LEU A 167 11.95 -6.14 -6.98
C LEU A 167 12.06 -6.23 -5.46
N SER A 168 11.85 -7.41 -4.89
CA SER A 168 12.04 -7.64 -3.45
C SER A 168 13.49 -7.42 -3.00
N ALA A 169 14.48 -7.76 -3.83
CA ALA A 169 15.88 -7.48 -3.55
C ALA A 169 16.19 -5.97 -3.62
N LEU A 170 15.64 -5.24 -4.61
CA LEU A 170 15.79 -3.79 -4.73
C LEU A 170 15.12 -3.04 -3.58
N GLU A 171 13.95 -3.50 -3.11
CA GLU A 171 13.21 -2.94 -1.96
C GLU A 171 13.90 -3.14 -0.62
N ARG A 172 14.83 -4.09 -0.51
CA ARG A 172 15.66 -4.28 0.69
C ARG A 172 16.99 -3.52 0.65
N GLY A 173 17.34 -2.98 -0.51
CA GLY A 173 18.63 -2.36 -0.76
C GLY A 173 19.74 -3.38 -1.04
N HIS A 174 20.90 -2.87 -1.47
CA HIS A 174 22.09 -3.70 -1.64
C HIS A 174 22.57 -4.22 -0.29
N PRO A 175 23.05 -5.48 -0.21
CA PRO A 175 23.64 -6.01 1.00
C PRO A 175 24.88 -5.19 1.35
N ASP A 176 24.72 -4.21 2.23
CA ASP A 176 25.84 -3.47 2.79
C ASP A 176 26.71 -4.48 3.55
N GLU A 177 28.04 -4.37 3.43
CA GLU A 177 29.02 -5.38 3.92
C GLU A 177 28.83 -5.77 5.40
N ARG A 178 28.09 -4.95 6.16
CA ARG A 178 27.85 -5.09 7.61
C ARG A 178 26.62 -5.94 7.96
N HIS A 179 25.71 -6.22 7.03
CA HIS A 179 24.47 -6.98 7.30
C HIS A 179 24.31 -8.20 6.38
N ARG A 180 25.29 -9.12 6.42
CA ARG A 180 25.22 -10.47 5.80
C ARG A 180 24.08 -11.38 6.31
N ALA A 181 23.18 -10.87 7.15
CA ALA A 181 22.01 -11.60 7.64
C ALA A 181 20.79 -11.50 6.69
N GLY A 182 20.88 -10.72 5.61
CA GLY A 182 19.85 -10.65 4.58
C GLY A 182 19.83 -11.85 3.63
N PRO A 183 18.73 -12.05 2.88
CA PRO A 183 18.68 -13.05 1.81
C PRO A 183 19.77 -12.74 0.76
N GLY A 184 20.50 -13.77 0.35
CA GLY A 184 21.60 -13.66 -0.61
C GLY A 184 21.16 -13.22 -2.02
N PRO A 185 22.08 -13.19 -2.99
CA PRO A 185 21.78 -12.79 -4.37
C PRO A 185 20.72 -13.69 -5.02
N VAL A 186 20.12 -13.17 -6.09
CA VAL A 186 19.27 -13.96 -6.99
C VAL A 186 20.18 -14.70 -7.97
N VAL A 187 20.28 -16.02 -7.81
CA VAL A 187 21.20 -16.87 -8.56
C VAL A 187 20.51 -17.46 -9.79
N LEU A 188 21.14 -17.27 -10.95
CA LEU A 188 20.70 -17.76 -12.25
C LEU A 188 21.60 -18.93 -12.67
N VAL A 189 21.04 -20.13 -12.80
CA VAL A 189 21.81 -21.34 -13.11
C VAL A 189 21.53 -21.79 -14.54
N SER A 190 22.56 -21.82 -15.37
CA SER A 190 22.48 -22.33 -16.75
C SER A 190 23.82 -22.86 -17.22
N SER A 191 23.79 -23.92 -18.01
CA SER A 191 24.95 -24.41 -18.78
C SER A 191 25.41 -23.44 -19.88
N SER A 192 24.62 -22.41 -20.19
CA SER A 192 24.93 -21.40 -21.22
C SER A 192 24.93 -19.99 -20.65
N GLY A 193 26.08 -19.30 -20.74
CA GLY A 193 26.18 -17.89 -20.37
C GLY A 193 25.27 -16.98 -21.21
N GLU A 194 25.00 -17.34 -22.46
CA GLU A 194 24.05 -16.61 -23.33
C GLU A 194 22.61 -16.74 -22.81
N ARG A 195 22.24 -17.87 -22.20
CA ARG A 195 20.92 -18.04 -21.60
C ARG A 195 20.78 -17.19 -20.34
N VAL A 196 21.82 -17.08 -19.51
CA VAL A 196 21.83 -16.13 -18.39
C VAL A 196 21.63 -14.71 -18.91
N LEU A 197 22.34 -14.33 -19.97
CA LEU A 197 22.20 -13.02 -20.62
C LEU A 197 20.77 -12.78 -21.15
N ASP A 198 20.12 -13.77 -21.75
CA ASP A 198 18.74 -13.66 -22.22
C ASP A 198 17.79 -13.23 -21.08
N TRP A 199 17.93 -13.88 -19.92
CA TRP A 199 17.11 -13.59 -18.74
C TRP A 199 17.46 -12.27 -18.08
N LEU A 200 18.75 -11.89 -18.01
CA LEU A 200 19.16 -10.56 -17.58
C LEU A 200 18.59 -9.46 -18.50
N THR A 201 18.53 -9.74 -19.80
CA THR A 201 17.92 -8.85 -20.80
C THR A 201 16.41 -8.72 -20.53
N ALA A 202 15.70 -9.83 -20.33
CA ALA A 202 14.27 -9.83 -20.03
C ALA A 202 13.94 -9.03 -18.77
N VAL A 203 14.69 -9.24 -17.69
CA VAL A 203 14.54 -8.47 -16.44
C VAL A 203 14.83 -6.99 -16.69
N SER A 204 15.95 -6.67 -17.34
CA SER A 204 16.34 -5.29 -17.61
C SER A 204 15.25 -4.55 -18.37
N TYR A 205 14.75 -5.10 -19.47
CA TYR A 205 13.73 -4.46 -20.31
C TYR A 205 12.32 -4.45 -19.71
N ALA A 206 12.02 -5.32 -18.74
CA ALA A 206 10.77 -5.24 -17.99
C ALA A 206 10.73 -4.05 -17.01
N LEU A 207 11.89 -3.52 -16.59
CA LEU A 207 11.95 -2.38 -15.67
C LEU A 207 12.04 -1.04 -16.42
N PRO A 208 11.55 0.06 -15.84
CA PRO A 208 11.88 1.41 -16.31
C PRO A 208 13.39 1.63 -16.36
N ALA A 209 13.88 2.37 -17.36
CA ALA A 209 15.32 2.57 -17.57
C ALA A 209 16.08 3.05 -16.32
N PRO A 210 15.57 4.02 -15.51
CA PRO A 210 16.26 4.44 -14.29
C PRO A 210 16.43 3.32 -13.26
N LEU A 211 15.47 2.40 -13.15
CA LEU A 211 15.57 1.26 -12.22
C LEU A 211 16.44 0.14 -12.78
N ALA A 212 16.40 -0.09 -14.09
CA ALA A 212 17.29 -1.04 -14.75
C ALA A 212 18.76 -0.64 -14.63
N ALA A 213 19.06 0.68 -14.60
CA ALA A 213 20.41 1.18 -14.35
C ALA A 213 20.92 0.90 -12.91
N GLU A 214 20.03 0.54 -11.99
CA GLU A 214 20.38 0.16 -10.62
C GLU A 214 20.60 -1.35 -10.44
N LEU A 215 20.29 -2.16 -11.47
CA LEU A 215 20.49 -3.61 -11.41
C LEU A 215 21.97 -3.98 -11.53
N THR A 216 22.62 -4.41 -10.45
CA THR A 216 23.95 -5.04 -10.53
C THR A 216 23.85 -6.51 -10.90
N PHE A 217 24.71 -6.97 -11.80
CA PHE A 217 24.65 -8.36 -12.28
C PHE A 217 26.01 -8.90 -12.74
N ILE A 218 26.11 -10.22 -12.84
CA ILE A 218 27.21 -10.94 -13.52
C ILE A 218 26.65 -12.17 -14.26
N THR A 219 27.11 -12.44 -15.49
CA THR A 219 26.65 -13.60 -16.29
C THR A 219 27.27 -14.93 -15.85
N TYR A 220 28.43 -14.90 -15.20
CA TYR A 220 29.13 -16.09 -14.71
C TYR A 220 30.09 -15.77 -13.56
N THR A 221 30.00 -16.55 -12.48
CA THR A 221 30.99 -16.61 -11.40
C THR A 221 31.12 -18.04 -10.86
N ASP A 222 32.32 -18.41 -10.39
CA ASP A 222 32.59 -19.67 -9.69
C ASP A 222 32.23 -19.60 -8.19
N ARG A 223 31.80 -18.42 -7.70
CA ARG A 223 31.47 -18.18 -6.29
C ARG A 223 30.15 -17.41 -6.14
N PRO A 224 29.02 -17.99 -6.54
CA PRO A 224 27.75 -17.26 -6.61
C PRO A 224 27.27 -16.71 -5.26
N TYR A 225 27.71 -17.28 -4.13
CA TYR A 225 27.30 -16.81 -2.78
C TYR A 225 28.17 -15.71 -2.19
N ASP A 226 29.40 -15.57 -2.67
CA ASP A 226 30.32 -14.54 -2.19
C ASP A 226 30.22 -13.26 -3.04
N ASP A 227 29.44 -13.31 -4.13
CA ASP A 227 29.20 -12.18 -5.01
C ASP A 227 28.15 -11.24 -4.39
N HIS A 228 28.45 -9.94 -4.36
CA HIS A 228 27.59 -8.91 -3.77
C HIS A 228 26.57 -8.35 -4.76
N ARG A 229 26.62 -8.74 -6.03
CA ARG A 229 25.69 -8.26 -7.05
C ARG A 229 24.31 -8.88 -6.88
N LEU A 230 23.29 -8.19 -7.38
CA LEU A 230 21.90 -8.59 -7.19
C LEU A 230 21.55 -9.85 -7.99
N LEU A 231 21.95 -9.90 -9.26
CA LEU A 231 21.72 -11.03 -10.17
C LEU A 231 23.04 -11.74 -10.48
N VAL A 232 23.13 -13.03 -10.15
CA VAL A 232 24.40 -13.76 -10.22
C VAL A 232 24.24 -15.02 -11.06
N GLY A 233 24.86 -15.01 -12.24
CA GLY A 233 24.93 -16.16 -13.13
C GLY A 233 25.98 -17.17 -12.70
N THR A 234 25.65 -18.45 -12.81
CA THR A 234 26.60 -19.55 -12.62
C THR A 234 26.19 -20.78 -13.44
N VAL A 235 27.05 -21.79 -13.45
CA VAL A 235 26.81 -23.06 -14.15
C VAL A 235 26.38 -24.16 -13.17
N PRO A 236 25.66 -25.20 -13.62
CA PRO A 236 25.18 -26.27 -12.75
C PRO A 236 26.28 -26.92 -11.91
N GLU A 237 27.46 -27.15 -12.47
CA GLU A 237 28.57 -27.84 -11.80
C GLU A 237 29.15 -27.03 -10.62
N VAL A 238 29.12 -25.70 -10.73
CA VAL A 238 29.50 -24.80 -9.63
C VAL A 238 28.40 -24.79 -8.59
N TRP A 239 27.15 -24.66 -9.02
CA TRP A 239 25.98 -24.62 -8.15
C TRP A 239 25.89 -25.87 -7.24
N GLU A 240 26.01 -27.06 -7.83
CA GLU A 240 25.98 -28.33 -7.11
C GLU A 240 27.08 -28.44 -6.04
N ARG A 241 28.27 -27.90 -6.33
CA ARG A 241 29.41 -27.92 -5.38
C ARG A 241 29.19 -27.02 -4.18
N CYS A 242 28.49 -25.91 -4.35
CA CYS A 242 28.26 -24.94 -3.29
C CYS A 242 27.18 -25.38 -2.28
N GLY A 243 26.50 -26.51 -2.50
CA GLY A 243 25.58 -27.11 -1.52
C GLY A 243 24.18 -26.50 -1.48
N GLY A 244 23.78 -25.74 -2.51
CA GLY A 244 22.36 -25.48 -2.85
C GLY A 244 21.46 -24.71 -1.87
N GLU A 245 21.94 -24.27 -0.70
CA GLU A 245 21.05 -23.85 0.41
C GLU A 245 20.94 -22.34 0.68
N ARG A 246 21.57 -21.44 -0.10
CA ARG A 246 21.51 -19.98 0.15
C ARG A 246 20.94 -19.20 -1.04
N GLY A 247 20.14 -18.17 -0.78
CA GLY A 247 19.60 -17.28 -1.82
C GLY A 247 18.38 -17.82 -2.58
N VAL A 248 17.90 -17.04 -3.56
CA VAL A 248 16.79 -17.42 -4.44
C VAL A 248 17.36 -17.89 -5.77
N VAL A 249 16.99 -19.09 -6.22
CA VAL A 249 17.69 -19.77 -7.31
C VAL A 249 16.74 -20.08 -8.45
N PHE A 250 17.16 -19.75 -9.66
CA PHE A 250 16.38 -19.97 -10.89
C PHE A 250 17.17 -20.83 -11.89
N PRO A 251 16.79 -22.11 -12.08
CA PRO A 251 17.30 -22.90 -13.19
C PRO A 251 16.71 -22.40 -14.52
N LEU A 252 17.57 -22.11 -15.49
CA LEU A 252 17.17 -21.49 -16.76
C LEU A 252 17.20 -22.45 -17.95
N ASP A 253 17.71 -23.66 -17.76
CA ASP A 253 17.82 -24.67 -18.81
C ASP A 253 16.52 -25.48 -18.94
N PRO A 254 16.06 -25.80 -20.17
CA PRO A 254 14.90 -26.65 -20.38
C PRO A 254 15.09 -28.10 -19.87
N PRO A 255 14.00 -28.76 -19.42
CA PRO A 255 12.65 -28.23 -19.31
C PRO A 255 12.51 -27.28 -18.12
N LEU A 256 11.89 -26.12 -18.34
CA LEU A 256 11.58 -25.19 -17.26
C LEU A 256 10.49 -25.78 -16.35
N PRO A 257 10.52 -25.52 -15.04
CA PRO A 257 9.48 -25.97 -14.13
C PRO A 257 8.11 -25.43 -14.55
N ALA A 258 7.09 -26.29 -14.51
CA ALA A 258 5.75 -25.93 -14.98
C ALA A 258 5.15 -24.76 -14.19
N ASP A 259 5.49 -24.59 -12.91
CA ASP A 259 5.06 -23.50 -12.03
C ASP A 259 6.07 -22.34 -11.92
N GLY A 260 7.15 -22.40 -12.72
CA GLY A 260 8.29 -21.48 -12.61
C GLY A 260 9.05 -21.60 -11.28
N SER A 261 8.96 -22.73 -10.56
CA SER A 261 9.62 -22.94 -9.26
C SER A 261 11.09 -22.54 -9.22
N ALA A 262 11.35 -21.49 -8.46
CA ALA A 262 12.62 -21.29 -7.77
C ALA A 262 12.71 -22.27 -6.60
N ALA A 263 13.93 -22.67 -6.24
CA ALA A 263 14.16 -23.29 -4.93
C ALA A 263 13.97 -22.19 -3.86
N GLY A 264 12.78 -22.16 -3.24
CA GLY A 264 12.37 -21.17 -2.23
C GLY A 264 10.99 -20.56 -2.47
N GLU A 265 10.35 -20.05 -1.41
CA GLU A 265 9.11 -19.28 -1.52
C GLU A 265 9.42 -17.88 -2.06
N THR A 266 9.16 -17.66 -3.35
CA THR A 266 9.16 -16.31 -3.94
C THR A 266 7.73 -15.76 -3.88
N PRO A 267 7.49 -14.62 -3.21
CA PRO A 267 6.17 -14.02 -3.21
C PRO A 267 5.75 -13.62 -4.62
N HIS A 268 4.47 -13.77 -4.94
CA HIS A 268 3.88 -13.13 -6.12
C HIS A 268 3.70 -11.64 -5.84
N GLY A 269 3.98 -10.79 -6.83
CA GLY A 269 3.77 -9.35 -6.74
C GLY A 269 3.02 -8.84 -7.96
N THR A 270 2.07 -7.93 -7.77
CA THR A 270 1.25 -7.38 -8.87
C THR A 270 2.11 -6.81 -9.99
N ALA A 271 3.18 -6.09 -9.63
CA ALA A 271 4.10 -5.51 -10.60
C ALA A 271 4.82 -6.56 -11.45
N ALA A 272 5.33 -7.60 -10.81
CA ALA A 272 6.02 -8.67 -11.50
C ALA A 272 5.07 -9.44 -12.44
N GLY A 273 3.85 -9.74 -11.97
CA GLY A 273 2.81 -10.39 -12.77
C GLY A 273 2.38 -9.55 -13.97
N LEU A 274 2.15 -8.25 -13.77
CA LEU A 274 1.78 -7.32 -14.83
C LEU A 274 2.86 -7.24 -15.92
N LEU A 275 4.12 -7.02 -15.53
CA LEU A 275 5.22 -6.83 -16.48
C LEU A 275 5.57 -8.12 -17.23
N ALA A 276 5.57 -9.28 -16.55
CA ALA A 276 5.79 -10.56 -17.19
C ALA A 276 4.67 -10.94 -18.16
N ARG A 277 3.41 -10.67 -17.77
CA ARG A 277 2.25 -10.86 -18.64
C ARG A 277 2.31 -9.96 -19.87
N ALA A 278 2.65 -8.69 -19.70
CA ALA A 278 2.79 -7.75 -20.82
C ALA A 278 3.80 -8.25 -21.86
N TRP A 279 4.96 -8.75 -21.42
CA TRP A 279 5.92 -9.39 -22.32
C TRP A 279 5.40 -10.67 -22.98
N THR A 280 4.68 -11.50 -22.24
CA THR A 280 4.15 -12.78 -22.75
C THR A 280 3.03 -12.58 -23.77
N GLU A 281 2.23 -11.52 -23.60
CA GLU A 281 1.12 -11.15 -24.47
C GLU A 281 1.53 -10.14 -25.58
N ASP A 282 2.81 -9.74 -25.62
CA ASP A 282 3.37 -8.68 -26.51
C ASP A 282 2.59 -7.33 -26.41
N ASP A 283 2.09 -7.03 -25.21
CA ASP A 283 1.32 -5.82 -24.89
C ASP A 283 2.28 -4.69 -24.44
N LEU A 284 2.95 -4.10 -25.42
CA LEU A 284 3.98 -3.09 -25.16
C LEU A 284 3.43 -1.77 -24.59
N ASP A 285 2.15 -1.48 -24.84
CA ASP A 285 1.45 -0.30 -24.33
C ASP A 285 1.50 -0.23 -22.79
N VAL A 286 1.60 -1.39 -22.12
CA VAL A 286 1.80 -1.46 -20.66
C VAL A 286 3.11 -0.81 -20.25
N PHE A 287 4.21 -1.04 -20.98
CA PHE A 287 5.51 -0.45 -20.64
C PHE A 287 5.53 1.06 -20.85
N ASP A 288 4.89 1.55 -21.92
CA ASP A 288 4.74 2.98 -22.18
C ASP A 288 3.90 3.65 -21.09
N THR A 289 2.76 3.04 -20.72
CA THR A 289 1.90 3.52 -19.64
C THR A 289 2.64 3.55 -18.29
N VAL A 290 3.40 2.49 -17.98
CA VAL A 290 4.22 2.41 -16.77
C VAL A 290 5.31 3.47 -16.79
N ALA A 291 5.96 3.71 -17.93
CA ALA A 291 7.00 4.74 -18.07
C ALA A 291 6.43 6.15 -17.92
N ASP A 292 5.25 6.44 -18.48
CA ASP A 292 4.58 7.73 -18.36
C ASP A 292 4.11 8.01 -16.92
N LEU A 293 3.50 7.03 -16.27
CA LEU A 293 3.18 7.11 -14.83
C LEU A 293 4.46 7.24 -13.99
N TRP A 294 5.49 6.47 -14.33
CA TRP A 294 6.81 6.61 -13.71
C TRP A 294 7.39 7.99 -13.95
N ALA A 295 7.13 8.71 -15.03
CA ALA A 295 7.61 10.09 -15.17
C ALA A 295 6.75 11.07 -14.36
N ALA A 296 5.43 10.83 -14.31
CA ALA A 296 4.46 11.74 -13.71
C ALA A 296 4.46 11.77 -12.18
N VAL A 297 4.81 10.65 -11.52
CA VAL A 297 4.90 10.61 -10.07
C VAL A 297 6.10 11.46 -9.61
N PRO A 298 5.97 12.38 -8.65
CA PRO A 298 7.16 13.05 -8.12
C PRO A 298 8.01 12.03 -7.34
N PRO A 299 9.35 12.03 -7.48
CA PRO A 299 10.18 11.24 -6.58
C PRO A 299 9.91 11.69 -5.14
N ALA A 300 9.77 10.74 -4.22
CA ALA A 300 9.63 11.07 -2.81
C ALA A 300 10.79 11.97 -2.37
N PRO A 301 10.55 12.98 -1.50
CA PRO A 301 11.62 13.85 -1.01
C PRO A 301 12.76 13.01 -0.42
N PRO A 302 14.02 13.44 -0.53
CA PRO A 302 15.16 12.69 -0.02
C PRO A 302 14.97 12.44 1.48
N PRO A 303 15.15 11.19 1.96
CA PRO A 303 15.00 10.89 3.37
C PRO A 303 16.10 11.59 4.19
N PRO A 304 15.90 11.72 5.51
CA PRO A 304 17.04 11.95 6.39
C PRO A 304 18.10 10.87 6.14
N PRO A 305 19.39 11.15 6.38
CA PRO A 305 20.55 10.34 5.94
C PRO A 305 20.63 8.90 6.50
N SER A 306 19.59 8.40 7.17
CA SER A 306 19.62 7.15 7.94
C SER A 306 18.47 6.17 7.64
N THR A 307 17.55 6.41 6.69
CA THR A 307 16.29 5.61 6.69
C THR A 307 15.87 4.88 5.41
N THR A 308 16.40 5.10 4.21
CA THR A 308 16.00 4.33 3.00
C THR A 308 16.90 4.69 1.83
N THR A 309 17.36 3.73 1.01
CA THR A 309 18.14 4.07 -0.18
C THR A 309 17.26 4.63 -1.31
N THR A 310 17.85 5.32 -2.29
CA THR A 310 17.12 5.80 -3.49
C THR A 310 16.53 4.64 -4.30
N THR A 311 17.23 3.50 -4.33
CA THR A 311 16.81 2.29 -5.06
C THR A 311 15.58 1.63 -4.44
N GLU A 312 15.51 1.54 -3.10
CA GLU A 312 14.35 1.00 -2.39
C GLU A 312 13.06 1.78 -2.69
N ARG A 313 13.16 3.12 -2.67
CA ARG A 313 12.04 4.01 -3.02
C ARG A 313 11.65 3.89 -4.49
N ALA A 314 12.62 3.68 -5.38
CA ALA A 314 12.39 3.47 -6.80
C ALA A 314 11.63 2.15 -7.04
N ALA A 315 12.01 1.06 -6.38
CA ALA A 315 11.29 -0.22 -6.49
C ALA A 315 9.85 -0.13 -5.95
N ALA A 316 9.66 0.41 -4.73
CA ALA A 316 8.33 0.59 -4.15
C ALA A 316 7.42 1.48 -5.02
N ARG A 317 8.00 2.51 -5.64
CA ARG A 317 7.30 3.36 -6.61
C ARG A 317 6.86 2.58 -7.84
N LEU A 318 7.71 1.71 -8.39
CA LEU A 318 7.34 0.87 -9.54
C LEU A 318 6.20 -0.06 -9.17
N THR A 319 6.29 -0.69 -8.00
CA THR A 319 5.22 -1.55 -7.46
C THR A 319 3.89 -0.80 -7.42
N THR A 320 3.89 0.43 -6.91
CA THR A 320 2.70 1.28 -6.83
C THR A 320 2.16 1.72 -8.20
N VAL A 321 3.04 2.06 -9.14
CA VAL A 321 2.66 2.43 -10.52
C VAL A 321 2.03 1.24 -11.24
N CYS A 322 2.64 0.05 -11.14
CA CYS A 322 2.08 -1.15 -11.74
C CYS A 322 0.74 -1.54 -11.09
N ALA A 323 0.57 -1.34 -9.79
CA ALA A 323 -0.71 -1.53 -9.11
C ALA A 323 -1.81 -0.67 -9.73
N LEU A 324 -1.52 0.61 -10.02
CA LEU A 324 -2.46 1.50 -10.70
C LEU A 324 -2.78 1.07 -12.13
N VAL A 325 -1.78 0.59 -12.89
CA VAL A 325 -2.00 0.09 -14.26
C VAL A 325 -2.84 -1.20 -14.22
N ALA A 326 -2.51 -2.14 -13.34
CA ALA A 326 -3.29 -3.36 -13.13
C ALA A 326 -4.73 -3.02 -12.73
N LEU A 327 -4.92 -2.00 -11.89
CA LEU A 327 -6.23 -1.49 -11.54
C LEU A 327 -6.96 -0.96 -12.76
N ALA A 328 -6.35 -0.03 -13.52
CA ALA A 328 -6.95 0.55 -14.71
C ALA A 328 -7.35 -0.49 -15.76
N ARG A 329 -6.63 -1.60 -15.85
CA ARG A 329 -6.90 -2.71 -16.78
C ARG A 329 -7.85 -3.78 -16.22
N GLY A 330 -8.30 -3.65 -14.97
CA GLY A 330 -9.19 -4.61 -14.32
C GLY A 330 -8.54 -5.95 -13.98
N THR A 331 -7.20 -5.99 -13.90
CA THR A 331 -6.42 -7.18 -13.50
C THR A 331 -5.93 -7.09 -12.06
N TRP A 332 -6.31 -6.05 -11.33
CA TRP A 332 -6.00 -5.88 -9.91
C TRP A 332 -6.86 -6.81 -9.04
N ASP A 333 -6.21 -7.56 -8.15
CA ASP A 333 -6.89 -8.37 -7.15
C ASP A 333 -6.70 -7.77 -5.76
N ALA A 334 -7.67 -6.96 -5.35
CA ALA A 334 -7.68 -6.34 -4.03
C ALA A 334 -7.76 -7.36 -2.88
N ALA A 335 -8.14 -8.62 -3.10
CA ALA A 335 -8.14 -9.61 -2.02
C ALA A 335 -6.72 -10.09 -1.69
N HIS A 336 -5.88 -10.28 -2.72
CA HIS A 336 -4.53 -10.83 -2.59
C HIS A 336 -3.41 -9.79 -2.54
N ALA A 337 -3.67 -8.55 -2.94
CA ALA A 337 -2.66 -7.49 -2.90
C ALA A 337 -2.11 -7.26 -1.48
N PRO A 338 -0.79 -7.20 -1.25
CA PRO A 338 -0.21 -6.84 0.03
C PRO A 338 -0.76 -5.50 0.55
N ARG A 339 -0.96 -5.41 1.87
CA ARG A 339 -1.48 -4.18 2.48
C ARG A 339 -0.63 -2.94 2.20
N ALA A 340 0.70 -3.07 2.28
CA ALA A 340 1.63 -1.98 1.97
C ALA A 340 1.45 -1.45 0.54
N GLU A 341 1.18 -2.35 -0.43
CA GLU A 341 0.93 -1.99 -1.82
C GLU A 341 -0.40 -1.25 -1.98
N ARG A 342 -1.47 -1.69 -1.28
CA ARG A 342 -2.76 -0.98 -1.25
C ARG A 342 -2.63 0.42 -0.66
N ASP A 343 -1.96 0.55 0.49
CA ASP A 343 -1.75 1.83 1.16
C ASP A 343 -0.93 2.79 0.28
N ALA A 344 0.10 2.28 -0.41
CA ALA A 344 0.88 3.07 -1.36
C ALA A 344 0.05 3.51 -2.58
N LEU A 345 -0.79 2.62 -3.12
CA LEU A 345 -1.69 2.92 -4.23
C LEU A 345 -2.71 4.01 -3.84
N GLU A 346 -3.27 3.93 -2.64
CA GLU A 346 -4.16 4.96 -2.13
C GLU A 346 -3.49 6.32 -1.94
N ALA A 347 -2.25 6.34 -1.43
CA ALA A 347 -1.47 7.56 -1.30
C ALA A 347 -1.18 8.18 -2.68
N LEU A 348 -0.87 7.34 -3.68
CA LEU A 348 -0.68 7.77 -5.06
C LEU A 348 -1.97 8.36 -5.65
N LEU A 349 -3.11 7.70 -5.48
CA LEU A 349 -4.41 8.25 -5.89
C LEU A 349 -4.74 9.57 -5.20
N GLY A 350 -4.38 9.71 -3.91
CA GLY A 350 -4.49 10.98 -3.19
C GLY A 350 -3.66 12.10 -3.85
N THR A 351 -2.48 11.79 -4.36
CA THR A 351 -1.63 12.74 -5.09
C THR A 351 -2.28 13.17 -6.40
N PHE A 352 -2.83 12.22 -7.17
CA PHE A 352 -3.55 12.54 -8.42
C PHE A 352 -4.87 13.28 -8.19
N ALA A 353 -5.53 13.09 -7.05
CA ALA A 353 -6.72 13.88 -6.70
C ALA A 353 -6.38 15.37 -6.50
N VAL A 354 -5.19 15.69 -6.00
CA VAL A 354 -4.70 17.07 -5.87
C VAL A 354 -4.18 17.61 -7.20
N HIS A 355 -3.56 16.72 -8.01
CA HIS A 355 -2.92 17.07 -9.28
C HIS A 355 -3.41 16.20 -10.44
N PRO A 356 -4.68 16.36 -10.88
CA PRO A 356 -5.29 15.45 -11.87
C PRO A 356 -4.60 15.50 -13.23
N GLY A 357 -3.95 16.61 -13.57
CA GLY A 357 -3.19 16.76 -14.83
C GLY A 357 -1.92 15.91 -14.91
N LEU A 358 -1.49 15.25 -13.82
CA LEU A 358 -0.38 14.31 -13.83
C LEU A 358 -0.81 12.90 -14.26
N LEU A 359 -2.10 12.57 -14.25
CA LEU A 359 -2.56 11.25 -14.63
C LEU A 359 -2.57 11.11 -16.17
N PRO A 360 -1.87 10.13 -16.76
CA PRO A 360 -1.86 9.96 -18.21
C PRO A 360 -3.26 9.74 -18.78
N PRO A 361 -3.57 10.28 -19.98
CA PRO A 361 -4.92 10.23 -20.56
C PRO A 361 -5.44 8.80 -20.80
N GLU A 362 -4.59 7.85 -21.19
CA GLU A 362 -4.99 6.44 -21.33
C GLU A 362 -5.37 5.80 -19.99
N VAL A 363 -4.62 6.05 -18.92
CA VAL A 363 -4.96 5.57 -17.57
C VAL A 363 -6.29 6.17 -17.12
N HIS A 364 -6.48 7.48 -17.33
CA HIS A 364 -7.74 8.15 -17.01
C HIS A 364 -8.92 7.54 -17.78
N ARG A 365 -8.78 7.29 -19.08
CA ARG A 365 -9.83 6.64 -19.90
C ARG A 365 -10.14 5.22 -19.44
N SER A 366 -9.11 4.43 -19.11
CA SER A 366 -9.28 3.06 -18.63
C SER A 366 -9.97 3.04 -17.27
N LEU A 367 -9.58 3.91 -16.33
CA LEU A 367 -10.25 4.04 -15.04
C LEU A 367 -11.71 4.49 -15.16
N ALA A 368 -12.01 5.38 -16.12
CA ALA A 368 -13.38 5.83 -16.38
C ALA A 368 -14.31 4.70 -16.86
N SER A 369 -13.78 3.60 -17.42
CA SER A 369 -14.58 2.43 -17.81
C SER A 369 -15.05 1.58 -16.62
N GLY A 370 -14.51 1.82 -15.42
CA GLY A 370 -14.91 1.17 -14.19
C GLY A 370 -14.20 -0.16 -13.95
N PRO A 371 -13.02 -0.17 -13.33
CA PRO A 371 -12.25 -1.40 -13.22
C PRO A 371 -12.89 -2.41 -12.27
N ALA A 372 -12.76 -3.70 -12.62
CA ALA A 372 -13.14 -4.80 -11.75
C ALA A 372 -12.20 -4.87 -10.52
N GLY A 373 -12.67 -5.51 -9.45
CA GLY A 373 -11.84 -5.78 -8.27
C GLY A 373 -11.66 -4.60 -7.30
N LEU A 374 -12.44 -3.54 -7.45
CA LEU A 374 -12.39 -2.40 -6.54
C LEU A 374 -13.05 -2.69 -5.19
N ASP A 375 -12.34 -2.36 -4.11
CA ASP A 375 -12.95 -2.21 -2.80
C ASP A 375 -13.53 -0.80 -2.60
N ALA A 376 -14.30 -0.63 -1.53
CA ALA A 376 -14.95 0.63 -1.20
C ALA A 376 -13.95 1.79 -0.99
N ARG A 377 -12.75 1.52 -0.44
CA ARG A 377 -11.74 2.53 -0.12
C ARG A 377 -11.13 3.09 -1.40
N LEU A 378 -10.70 2.20 -2.29
CA LEU A 378 -10.16 2.57 -3.60
C LEU A 378 -11.21 3.26 -4.46
N ALA A 379 -12.47 2.79 -4.43
CA ALA A 379 -13.57 3.44 -5.15
C ALA A 379 -13.77 4.90 -4.72
N ALA A 380 -13.74 5.18 -3.41
CA ALA A 380 -13.83 6.54 -2.88
C ALA A 380 -12.63 7.42 -3.27
N ARG A 381 -11.42 6.85 -3.35
CA ARG A 381 -10.22 7.58 -3.80
C ARG A 381 -10.25 7.89 -5.29
N LEU A 382 -10.64 6.92 -6.13
CA LEU A 382 -10.76 7.10 -7.58
C LEU A 382 -11.76 8.17 -7.96
N LEU A 383 -12.88 8.26 -7.23
CA LEU A 383 -13.86 9.32 -7.41
C LEU A 383 -13.26 10.74 -7.29
N ALA A 384 -12.33 10.92 -6.35
CA ALA A 384 -11.65 12.19 -6.15
C ALA A 384 -10.65 12.51 -7.28
N VAL A 385 -10.16 11.48 -7.98
CA VAL A 385 -9.26 11.62 -9.13
C VAL A 385 -10.04 11.90 -10.42
N SER A 386 -11.16 11.21 -10.64
CA SER A 386 -11.97 11.34 -11.86
C SER A 386 -13.47 11.29 -11.56
N PRO A 387 -14.22 12.38 -11.83
CA PRO A 387 -15.68 12.39 -11.70
C PRO A 387 -16.39 11.39 -12.64
N ALA A 388 -15.73 10.95 -13.72
CA ALA A 388 -16.28 9.94 -14.62
C ALA A 388 -16.55 8.60 -13.91
N PHE A 389 -15.87 8.36 -12.78
CA PHE A 389 -16.01 7.16 -11.97
C PHE A 389 -17.19 7.21 -10.98
N ARG A 390 -18.01 8.28 -10.97
CA ARG A 390 -19.07 8.48 -9.96
C ARG A 390 -20.05 7.32 -9.88
N ASP A 391 -20.57 6.83 -11.01
CA ASP A 391 -21.59 5.78 -11.00
C ASP A 391 -21.06 4.45 -10.51
N THR A 392 -19.85 4.06 -10.93
CA THR A 392 -19.19 2.83 -10.47
C THR A 392 -18.81 2.95 -9.00
N ALA A 393 -18.25 4.10 -8.56
CA ALA A 393 -17.98 4.36 -7.15
C ALA A 393 -19.24 4.22 -6.31
N ARG A 394 -20.33 4.86 -6.72
CA ARG A 394 -21.63 4.79 -6.04
C ARG A 394 -22.09 3.34 -5.89
N HIS A 395 -22.07 2.56 -6.98
CA HIS A 395 -22.49 1.17 -6.96
C HIS A 395 -21.64 0.32 -6.00
N THR A 396 -20.31 0.46 -6.06
CA THR A 396 -19.39 -0.27 -5.18
C THR A 396 -19.59 0.12 -3.71
N LEU A 397 -19.80 1.41 -3.42
CA LEU A 397 -20.05 1.91 -2.07
C LEU A 397 -21.40 1.44 -1.52
N GLU A 398 -22.46 1.47 -2.32
CA GLU A 398 -23.77 0.94 -1.97
C GLU A 398 -23.75 -0.57 -1.75
N GLN A 399 -22.98 -1.31 -2.56
CA GLN A 399 -22.76 -2.73 -2.35
C GLN A 399 -22.00 -3.00 -1.05
N ALA A 400 -20.95 -2.24 -0.74
CA ALA A 400 -20.20 -2.36 0.51
C ALA A 400 -21.08 -2.03 1.73
N LEU A 401 -21.95 -1.01 1.61
CA LEU A 401 -22.95 -0.68 2.63
C LEU A 401 -23.90 -1.86 2.90
N ARG A 402 -24.38 -2.52 1.84
CA ARG A 402 -25.29 -3.68 1.95
C ARG A 402 -24.61 -4.95 2.45
N THR A 403 -23.37 -5.22 2.07
CA THR A 403 -22.68 -6.45 2.51
C THR A 403 -21.98 -6.28 3.86
N GLY A 404 -21.80 -5.04 4.31
CA GLY A 404 -20.91 -4.73 5.41
C GLY A 404 -19.44 -4.90 5.06
N ALA A 405 -19.06 -5.03 3.79
CA ALA A 405 -17.65 -5.16 3.40
C ALA A 405 -16.92 -3.82 3.47
N PHE A 406 -16.86 -3.20 4.65
CA PHE A 406 -16.10 -1.98 4.86
C PHE A 406 -14.64 -2.32 5.12
N PRO A 407 -13.70 -1.52 4.60
CA PRO A 407 -12.35 -1.49 5.15
C PRO A 407 -12.49 -1.02 6.60
N ALA A 408 -12.36 -1.93 7.57
CA ALA A 408 -12.27 -1.52 8.95
C ALA A 408 -11.05 -0.59 9.05
N PRO A 409 -11.18 0.65 9.54
CA PRO A 409 -10.00 1.42 9.89
C PRO A 409 -9.17 0.57 10.87
N ASP A 410 -7.85 0.58 10.70
CA ASP A 410 -6.87 -0.14 11.52
C ASP A 410 -6.82 0.39 12.95
N ALA A 411 -7.96 0.39 13.62
CA ALA A 411 -8.07 0.75 15.01
C ALA A 411 -7.86 -0.53 15.81
N ASP A 412 -6.72 -0.59 16.50
CA ASP A 412 -6.38 -1.57 17.51
C ASP A 412 -7.52 -1.74 18.52
N GLY A 413 -8.39 -2.73 18.29
CA GLY A 413 -9.28 -3.40 19.24
C GLY A 413 -10.32 -2.59 20.03
N ALA A 414 -10.29 -1.25 20.05
CA ALA A 414 -11.03 -0.46 21.04
C ALA A 414 -12.34 0.18 20.52
N MET A 415 -12.62 0.13 19.22
CA MET A 415 -13.80 0.79 18.66
C MET A 415 -15.04 -0.10 18.66
N SER A 416 -16.15 0.43 19.18
CA SER A 416 -17.47 -0.19 19.07
C SER A 416 -17.89 -0.40 17.60
N PRO A 417 -18.80 -1.35 17.29
CA PRO A 417 -19.26 -1.59 15.93
C PRO A 417 -19.82 -0.34 15.22
N LEU A 418 -20.52 0.52 15.94
CA LEU A 418 -21.05 1.79 15.40
C LEU A 418 -19.93 2.80 15.13
N ALA A 419 -18.95 2.94 16.03
CA ALA A 419 -17.79 3.81 15.78
C ALA A 419 -17.02 3.36 14.53
N ARG A 420 -16.84 2.04 14.35
CA ARG A 420 -16.22 1.47 13.14
C ARG A 420 -17.02 1.79 11.87
N PHE A 421 -18.34 1.65 11.91
CA PHE A 421 -19.21 1.99 10.79
C PHE A 421 -19.13 3.48 10.43
N VAL A 422 -19.23 4.34 11.44
CA VAL A 422 -19.13 5.79 11.29
C VAL A 422 -17.80 6.18 10.68
N ALA A 423 -16.69 5.67 11.22
CA ALA A 423 -15.36 5.92 10.69
C ALA A 423 -15.24 5.46 9.23
N ALA A 424 -15.80 4.28 8.88
CA ALA A 424 -15.85 3.83 7.50
C ALA A 424 -16.62 4.81 6.61
N VAL A 425 -17.85 5.20 6.97
CA VAL A 425 -18.67 6.14 6.18
C VAL A 425 -17.96 7.48 5.94
N VAL A 426 -17.29 8.01 6.97
CA VAL A 426 -16.48 9.23 6.86
C VAL A 426 -15.38 9.06 5.81
N HIS A 427 -14.62 7.97 5.89
CA HIS A 427 -13.52 7.71 4.96
C HIS A 427 -13.98 7.51 3.52
N LEU A 428 -15.21 7.03 3.31
CA LEU A 428 -15.75 6.73 1.99
C LEU A 428 -16.28 7.96 1.23
N ARG A 429 -16.32 9.16 1.84
CA ARG A 429 -16.74 10.41 1.19
C ARG A 429 -18.07 10.29 0.41
N LEU A 430 -19.05 9.62 1.02
CA LEU A 430 -20.31 9.21 0.35
C LEU A 430 -21.08 10.35 -0.36
N ALA A 431 -20.96 11.58 0.14
CA ALA A 431 -21.55 12.77 -0.48
C ALA A 431 -21.07 13.01 -1.91
N GLU A 432 -19.77 12.83 -2.16
CA GLU A 432 -19.16 13.07 -3.47
C GLU A 432 -19.58 11.99 -4.48
N ALA A 433 -19.88 10.79 -3.96
CA ALA A 433 -20.30 9.64 -4.75
C ALA A 433 -21.79 9.67 -5.06
N ASP A 434 -22.54 10.67 -4.57
CA ASP A 434 -24.00 10.74 -4.69
C ASP A 434 -24.71 9.49 -4.14
N VAL A 435 -24.16 8.92 -3.06
CA VAL A 435 -24.77 7.78 -2.38
C VAL A 435 -25.96 8.27 -1.56
N ALA A 436 -27.13 7.68 -1.81
CA ALA A 436 -28.36 8.07 -1.14
C ALA A 436 -28.26 7.87 0.39
N PRO A 437 -28.72 8.82 1.22
CA PRO A 437 -28.76 8.65 2.68
C PRO A 437 -29.53 7.39 3.10
N GLU A 438 -30.54 6.97 2.34
CA GLU A 438 -31.29 5.75 2.57
C GLU A 438 -30.41 4.49 2.50
N ALA A 439 -29.47 4.43 1.55
CA ALA A 439 -28.53 3.32 1.44
C ALA A 439 -27.61 3.25 2.67
N VAL A 440 -27.22 4.41 3.22
CA VAL A 440 -26.42 4.49 4.45
C VAL A 440 -27.21 4.03 5.67
N ARG A 441 -28.48 4.44 5.76
CA ARG A 441 -29.41 4.00 6.81
C ARG A 441 -29.57 2.48 6.78
N ASP A 442 -29.88 1.92 5.62
CA ASP A 442 -30.14 0.50 5.46
C ASP A 442 -28.86 -0.33 5.70
N GLY A 443 -27.70 0.16 5.24
CA GLY A 443 -26.40 -0.44 5.54
C GLY A 443 -26.04 -0.40 7.03
N ALA A 444 -26.32 0.71 7.72
CA ALA A 444 -26.11 0.83 9.17
C ALA A 444 -26.99 -0.14 9.96
N GLU A 445 -28.26 -0.27 9.58
CA GLU A 445 -29.19 -1.24 10.17
C GLU A 445 -28.64 -2.66 10.05
N GLN A 446 -28.32 -3.09 8.84
CA GLN A 446 -27.82 -4.44 8.57
C GLN A 446 -26.49 -4.73 9.27
N TRP A 447 -25.55 -3.77 9.25
CA TRP A 447 -24.23 -3.91 9.88
C TRP A 447 -24.33 -4.14 11.39
N LEU A 448 -25.17 -3.36 12.07
CA LEU A 448 -25.34 -3.40 13.52
C LEU A 448 -26.17 -4.61 13.96
N THR A 449 -27.18 -5.02 13.18
CA THR A 449 -27.93 -6.25 13.46
C THR A 449 -27.03 -7.49 13.44
N ALA A 450 -26.02 -7.52 12.55
CA ALA A 450 -25.04 -8.60 12.51
C ALA A 450 -24.01 -8.57 13.65
N ARG A 451 -23.96 -7.50 14.45
CA ARG A 451 -22.91 -7.19 15.43
C ARG A 451 -23.52 -6.60 16.71
N PRO A 452 -24.03 -7.46 17.61
CA PRO A 452 -24.81 -7.02 18.76
C PRO A 452 -23.94 -6.46 19.92
N GLU A 453 -22.67 -6.13 19.70
CA GLU A 453 -21.79 -5.61 20.75
C GLU A 453 -22.20 -4.20 21.23
N PRO A 454 -21.91 -3.83 22.49
CA PRO A 454 -22.26 -2.51 23.03
C PRO A 454 -21.63 -1.35 22.24
N PHE A 455 -22.41 -0.30 21.97
CA PHE A 455 -21.93 0.89 21.25
C PHE A 455 -22.44 2.24 21.77
N GLY A 456 -22.90 2.29 23.03
CA GLY A 456 -23.53 3.48 23.61
C GLY A 456 -22.70 4.77 23.53
N ASP A 457 -21.39 4.69 23.68
CA ASP A 457 -20.51 5.87 23.63
C ASP A 457 -20.45 6.48 22.22
N ALA A 458 -20.40 5.63 21.18
CA ALA A 458 -20.41 6.07 19.79
C ALA A 458 -21.77 6.68 19.40
N LEU A 459 -22.86 6.11 19.91
CA LEU A 459 -24.19 6.67 19.70
C LEU A 459 -24.31 8.06 20.32
N THR A 460 -23.73 8.27 21.50
CA THR A 460 -23.68 9.58 22.16
C THR A 460 -22.87 10.59 21.36
N ALA A 461 -21.74 10.17 20.77
CA ALA A 461 -20.89 11.03 19.94
C ALA A 461 -21.55 11.45 18.61
N LEU A 462 -22.44 10.62 18.05
CA LEU A 462 -23.18 10.96 16.83
C LEU A 462 -24.31 11.97 17.04
N LEU A 463 -24.73 12.15 18.28
CA LEU A 463 -25.81 13.05 18.59
C LEU A 463 -25.29 14.50 18.54
N PRO A 464 -25.94 15.44 17.82
CA PRO A 464 -25.47 16.84 17.71
C PRO A 464 -25.23 17.47 19.09
N PRO A 465 -24.25 18.35 19.30
CA PRO A 465 -24.01 18.93 20.63
C PRO A 465 -25.28 19.56 21.20
N GLU A 466 -25.52 19.38 22.50
CA GLU A 466 -26.67 20.00 23.18
C GLU A 466 -26.59 21.51 22.94
N PRO A 467 -27.65 22.17 22.45
CA PRO A 467 -27.63 23.60 22.26
C PRO A 467 -27.30 24.22 23.60
N LEU A 468 -26.12 24.85 23.69
CA LEU A 468 -25.71 25.56 24.89
C LEU A 468 -26.87 26.47 25.30
N PRO A 469 -27.32 26.44 26.56
CA PRO A 469 -28.38 27.33 27.01
C PRO A 469 -27.98 28.74 26.58
N PRO A 470 -28.92 29.52 26.00
CA PRO A 470 -28.61 30.84 25.49
C PRO A 470 -27.83 31.56 26.59
N LYS A 471 -26.58 31.94 26.28
CA LYS A 471 -25.70 32.58 27.25
C LYS A 471 -26.53 33.72 27.83
N PRO A 472 -26.78 33.76 29.15
CA PRO A 472 -27.59 34.82 29.72
C PRO A 472 -27.01 36.14 29.21
N PRO A 473 -27.86 37.09 28.77
CA PRO A 473 -27.38 38.37 28.29
C PRO A 473 -26.37 38.88 29.31
N PRO A 474 -25.20 39.37 28.87
CA PRO A 474 -24.20 39.85 29.82
C PRO A 474 -24.93 40.80 30.78
N PRO A 475 -24.81 40.60 32.11
CA PRO A 475 -25.42 41.54 33.03
C PRO A 475 -24.92 42.93 32.65
N ASP A 476 -25.79 43.93 32.70
CA ASP A 476 -25.44 45.35 32.56
C ASP A 476 -24.47 45.72 33.69
N GLY A 477 -23.21 45.31 33.52
CA GLY A 477 -22.11 45.64 34.37
C GLY A 477 -21.62 47.03 34.01
N PRO A 478 -21.14 47.81 34.99
CA PRO A 478 -20.56 49.11 34.72
C PRO A 478 -19.43 49.00 33.67
N PRO A 479 -19.19 50.07 32.89
CA PRO A 479 -18.22 50.09 31.80
C PRO A 479 -16.89 49.48 32.26
N ARG A 480 -16.44 48.46 31.54
CA ARG A 480 -15.13 47.83 31.78
C ARG A 480 -14.06 48.93 31.80
N PRO A 481 -13.24 49.03 32.86
CA PRO A 481 -12.12 49.96 32.87
C PRO A 481 -11.18 49.66 31.69
N PRO A 482 -10.54 50.69 31.11
CA PRO A 482 -9.62 50.51 30.00
C PRO A 482 -8.51 49.52 30.40
N ARG A 483 -8.31 48.52 29.55
CA ARG A 483 -7.26 47.50 29.72
C ARG A 483 -5.91 48.22 29.70
N PRO A 484 -5.05 48.10 30.72
CA PRO A 484 -3.72 48.70 30.69
C PRO A 484 -2.92 48.09 29.53
N PRO A 485 -2.18 48.91 28.76
CA PRO A 485 -1.20 48.39 27.81
C PRO A 485 -0.09 47.68 28.59
N ASP A 486 0.45 46.60 28.03
CA ASP A 486 1.62 45.86 28.51
C ASP A 486 1.42 44.82 29.64
N VAL A 487 0.57 43.81 29.40
CA VAL A 487 0.75 42.49 30.04
C VAL A 487 1.17 41.47 28.97
N PRO A 488 2.39 40.93 29.00
CA PRO A 488 2.86 39.95 28.03
C PRO A 488 2.05 38.66 28.13
N SER A 489 1.65 38.16 26.96
CA SER A 489 0.83 36.96 26.75
C SER A 489 1.39 35.75 27.50
N GLN A 490 0.56 35.16 28.35
CA GLN A 490 0.81 33.86 28.95
C GLN A 490 1.04 32.83 27.83
N PRO A 491 2.11 32.02 27.87
CA PRO A 491 2.37 31.02 26.83
C PRO A 491 1.21 30.01 26.80
N PRO A 492 0.82 29.53 25.61
CA PRO A 492 -0.31 28.62 25.47
C PRO A 492 -0.03 27.36 26.30
N ALA A 493 -0.98 27.01 27.17
CA ALA A 493 -1.00 25.71 27.81
C ALA A 493 -0.91 24.64 26.72
N ALA A 494 -0.05 23.62 26.94
CA ALA A 494 0.13 22.51 26.01
C ALA A 494 -1.25 21.94 25.61
N PRO A 495 -1.49 21.68 24.31
CA PRO A 495 -2.76 21.15 23.88
C PRO A 495 -3.00 19.79 24.56
N PRO A 496 -4.20 19.51 25.06
CA PRO A 496 -4.55 18.16 25.45
C PRO A 496 -4.39 17.23 24.24
N LEU A 497 -3.90 16.02 24.48
CA LEU A 497 -3.79 14.94 23.49
C LEU A 497 -5.09 14.83 22.67
N PRO A 498 -5.01 14.54 21.36
CA PRO A 498 -6.18 14.51 20.50
C PRO A 498 -7.04 13.29 20.86
N ALA A 499 -8.08 13.50 21.67
CA ALA A 499 -9.31 12.74 21.49
C ALA A 499 -9.84 13.15 20.12
N ALA A 500 -9.69 12.27 19.13
CA ALA A 500 -10.10 12.50 17.74
C ALA A 500 -11.47 13.18 17.68
N ALA A 501 -11.50 14.45 17.26
CA ALA A 501 -12.73 15.22 17.17
C ALA A 501 -13.57 14.72 15.98
N PRO A 502 -14.76 14.14 16.19
CA PRO A 502 -15.65 13.67 15.12
C PRO A 502 -16.42 14.81 14.42
N ASP A 503 -16.22 16.07 14.83
CA ASP A 503 -17.05 17.20 14.38
C ASP A 503 -16.81 17.64 12.93
N ALA A 504 -15.75 17.18 12.26
CA ALA A 504 -15.49 17.48 10.84
C ALA A 504 -16.00 16.41 9.85
N ALA A 505 -16.58 15.30 10.31
CA ALA A 505 -16.45 14.04 9.57
C ALA A 505 -17.70 13.59 8.77
N LEU A 506 -18.91 13.90 9.26
CA LEU A 506 -20.18 13.50 8.63
C LEU A 506 -21.07 14.72 8.43
N THR A 507 -21.63 14.88 7.23
CA THR A 507 -22.70 15.86 7.02
C THR A 507 -23.91 15.50 7.89
N ASP A 508 -24.72 16.50 8.26
CA ASP A 508 -25.90 16.30 9.10
C ASP A 508 -26.86 15.28 8.47
N THR A 509 -26.99 15.28 7.14
CA THR A 509 -27.80 14.30 6.39
C THR A 509 -27.34 12.87 6.61
N TYR A 510 -26.05 12.57 6.47
CA TYR A 510 -25.54 11.21 6.68
C TYR A 510 -25.52 10.81 8.16
N ARG A 511 -25.25 11.76 9.06
CA ARG A 511 -25.38 11.55 10.51
C ARG A 511 -26.79 11.08 10.88
N ARG A 512 -27.82 11.74 10.36
CA ARG A 512 -29.23 11.34 10.55
C ARG A 512 -29.51 9.96 9.98
N ALA A 513 -29.00 9.65 8.79
CA ALA A 513 -29.16 8.33 8.18
C ALA A 513 -28.55 7.21 9.03
N VAL A 514 -27.32 7.39 9.53
CA VAL A 514 -26.65 6.43 10.42
C VAL A 514 -27.47 6.22 11.69
N LEU A 515 -27.92 7.30 12.34
CA LEU A 515 -28.73 7.23 13.55
C LEU A 515 -30.07 6.52 13.30
N ALA A 516 -30.74 6.81 12.18
CA ALA A 516 -31.98 6.13 11.80
C ALA A 516 -31.76 4.63 11.58
N GLY A 517 -30.66 4.23 10.95
CA GLY A 517 -30.29 2.83 10.77
C GLY A 517 -30.02 2.12 12.11
N ALA A 518 -29.28 2.77 13.02
CA ALA A 518 -29.03 2.25 14.36
C ALA A 518 -30.32 2.06 15.16
N VAL A 519 -31.25 3.00 15.06
CA VAL A 519 -32.57 2.90 15.70
C VAL A 519 -33.40 1.74 15.14
N ARG A 520 -33.38 1.49 13.83
CA ARG A 520 -34.03 0.33 13.21
C ARG A 520 -33.39 -1.00 13.61
N ALA A 521 -32.06 -1.06 13.68
CA ALA A 521 -31.35 -2.26 14.15
C ALA A 521 -31.74 -2.61 15.59
N MET A 522 -31.82 -1.60 16.46
CA MET A 522 -32.31 -1.76 17.84
C MET A 522 -33.78 -2.22 17.85
N GLU A 523 -34.64 -1.72 16.97
CA GLU A 523 -36.03 -2.18 16.91
C GLU A 523 -36.13 -3.68 16.59
N GLY A 524 -35.28 -4.16 15.66
CA GLY A 524 -35.20 -5.56 15.29
C GLY A 524 -34.54 -6.49 16.31
N SER A 525 -33.81 -5.96 17.31
CA SER A 525 -33.02 -6.77 18.26
C SER A 525 -33.11 -6.29 19.70
N ALA A 526 -33.75 -7.08 20.56
CA ALA A 526 -33.84 -6.81 21.99
C ALA A 526 -32.46 -6.78 22.68
N ALA A 527 -31.58 -7.72 22.33
CA ALA A 527 -30.21 -7.76 22.85
C ALA A 527 -29.45 -6.48 22.49
N LEU A 528 -29.61 -5.99 21.25
CA LEU A 528 -28.97 -4.75 20.82
C LEU A 528 -29.52 -3.54 21.56
N ARG A 529 -30.84 -3.46 21.79
CA ARG A 529 -31.42 -2.42 22.65
C ARG A 529 -30.80 -2.42 24.04
N GLU A 530 -30.67 -3.59 24.67
CA GLU A 530 -30.12 -3.69 26.02
C GLU A 530 -28.65 -3.27 26.07
N ALA A 531 -27.86 -3.68 25.08
CA ALA A 531 -26.44 -3.35 24.99
C ALA A 531 -26.18 -1.87 24.64
N ALA A 532 -26.98 -1.27 23.75
CA ALA A 532 -26.75 0.07 23.24
C ALA A 532 -27.38 1.19 24.10
N LEU A 533 -28.56 0.94 24.68
CA LEU A 533 -29.35 1.95 25.38
C LEU A 533 -29.00 2.04 26.87
N THR A 534 -27.77 2.48 27.16
CA THR A 534 -27.34 2.77 28.54
C THR A 534 -28.15 3.92 29.13
N PRO A 535 -28.21 4.07 30.47
CA PRO A 535 -28.91 5.20 31.09
C PRO A 535 -28.43 6.58 30.59
N ALA A 536 -27.14 6.73 30.32
CA ALA A 536 -26.56 7.96 29.79
C ALA A 536 -27.07 8.26 28.37
N VAL A 537 -27.06 7.26 27.48
CA VAL A 537 -27.58 7.37 26.10
C VAL A 537 -29.06 7.70 26.10
N CYS A 538 -29.86 6.98 26.91
CA CYS A 538 -31.29 7.23 27.04
C CYS A 538 -31.59 8.64 27.53
N ALA A 539 -30.82 9.13 28.52
CA ALA A 539 -30.95 10.50 29.01
C ALA A 539 -30.60 11.52 27.92
N ALA A 540 -29.55 11.29 27.15
CA ALA A 540 -29.14 12.17 26.04
C ALA A 540 -30.19 12.22 24.91
N LEU A 541 -30.78 11.07 24.55
CA LEU A 541 -31.85 10.98 23.56
C LEU A 541 -33.16 11.61 24.06
N THR A 542 -33.47 11.48 25.35
CA THR A 542 -34.70 12.02 25.95
C THR A 542 -34.68 13.54 26.08
N ARG A 543 -33.50 14.15 26.30
CA ARG A 543 -33.36 15.61 26.44
C ARG A 543 -33.53 16.39 25.13
N ARG A 544 -33.54 15.71 23.99
CA ARG A 544 -33.60 16.36 22.69
C ARG A 544 -35.05 16.64 22.27
N PRO A 545 -35.28 17.76 21.55
CA PRO A 545 -36.58 18.01 20.92
C PRO A 545 -36.95 16.80 20.02
N PRO A 546 -38.24 16.60 19.68
CA PRO A 546 -38.74 15.42 18.97
C PRO A 546 -38.10 15.16 17.60
N ASP A 547 -37.25 16.07 17.11
CA ASP A 547 -36.55 15.97 15.84
C ASP A 547 -35.01 15.81 15.95
N PRO A 548 -34.46 14.80 16.66
CA PRO A 548 -33.02 14.55 16.61
C PRO A 548 -32.58 13.78 15.36
N LEU A 549 -33.52 13.22 14.57
CA LEU A 549 -33.24 12.42 13.36
C LEU A 549 -33.69 13.09 12.06
N GLY A 550 -34.24 14.30 12.09
CA GLY A 550 -34.57 15.10 10.90
C GLY A 550 -35.81 14.67 10.14
N VAL A 551 -36.83 14.18 10.83
CA VAL A 551 -38.10 13.81 10.18
C VAL A 551 -38.88 15.10 9.90
N PRO A 552 -39.45 15.29 8.69
CA PRO A 552 -40.17 16.51 8.34
C PRO A 552 -41.25 16.84 9.39
N GLU A 553 -41.45 18.14 9.64
CA GLU A 553 -42.36 18.67 10.66
C GLU A 553 -43.69 17.90 10.69
N GLY A 554 -43.90 17.10 11.75
CA GLY A 554 -45.13 16.34 11.99
C GLY A 554 -44.97 14.82 12.10
N GLY A 555 -43.84 14.23 11.71
CA GLY A 555 -43.57 12.80 11.91
C GLY A 555 -42.83 12.54 13.22
N GLU A 556 -43.33 11.62 14.07
CA GLU A 556 -42.54 11.18 15.23
C GLU A 556 -41.34 10.36 14.73
N VAL A 557 -40.14 10.84 15.04
CA VAL A 557 -38.84 10.19 14.77
C VAL A 557 -38.77 8.72 15.17
N TRP A 558 -39.63 8.32 16.10
CA TRP A 558 -39.72 7.01 16.71
C TRP A 558 -40.79 6.09 16.11
N THR A 559 -41.61 6.58 15.18
CA THR A 559 -42.61 5.78 14.46
C THR A 559 -42.03 4.47 13.86
N PRO A 560 -40.84 4.46 13.23
CA PRO A 560 -40.27 3.21 12.72
C PRO A 560 -39.65 2.30 13.80
N ALA A 561 -39.57 2.75 15.06
CA ALA A 561 -38.92 2.02 16.16
C ALA A 561 -39.62 2.23 17.52
N PRO A 562 -40.90 1.82 17.65
CA PRO A 562 -41.72 2.14 18.81
C PRO A 562 -41.21 1.49 20.11
N ARG A 563 -40.67 0.26 20.07
CA ARG A 563 -40.16 -0.42 21.28
C ARG A 563 -38.86 0.20 21.76
N THR A 564 -38.00 0.59 20.82
CA THR A 564 -36.76 1.31 21.10
C THR A 564 -37.06 2.64 21.77
N ALA A 565 -38.06 3.37 21.27
CA ALA A 565 -38.51 4.65 21.84
C ALA A 565 -39.02 4.52 23.26
N VAL A 566 -39.88 3.52 23.50
CA VAL A 566 -40.39 3.19 24.84
C VAL A 566 -39.23 2.95 25.81
N ARG A 567 -38.23 2.16 25.42
CA ARG A 567 -37.04 1.92 26.24
C ARG A 567 -36.27 3.20 26.55
N VAL A 568 -36.01 4.02 25.53
CA VAL A 568 -35.32 5.31 25.69
C VAL A 568 -36.04 6.20 26.69
N TRP A 569 -37.36 6.32 26.59
CA TRP A 569 -38.13 7.17 27.50
C TRP A 569 -38.24 6.59 28.91
N LEU A 570 -38.42 5.27 29.05
CA LEU A 570 -38.48 4.61 30.35
C LEU A 570 -37.19 4.78 31.14
N THR A 571 -36.04 4.62 30.48
CA THR A 571 -34.74 4.72 31.12
C THR A 571 -34.28 6.18 31.24
N GLY A 572 -34.52 7.01 30.23
CA GLY A 572 -34.00 8.39 30.15
C GLY A 572 -34.81 9.44 30.91
N ALA A 573 -36.10 9.20 31.17
CA ALA A 573 -36.91 10.11 31.99
C ALA A 573 -36.42 10.15 33.45
N GLY A 574 -35.77 9.07 33.92
CA GLY A 574 -35.25 8.95 35.28
C GLY A 574 -36.35 9.19 36.34
N ALA A 575 -35.97 9.88 37.43
CA ALA A 575 -36.89 10.25 38.50
C ALA A 575 -37.65 11.58 38.26
N HIS A 576 -37.39 12.28 37.14
CA HIS A 576 -37.93 13.63 36.93
C HIS A 576 -39.43 13.60 36.54
N PRO A 577 -40.37 14.10 37.37
CA PRO A 577 -41.81 13.92 37.14
C PRO A 577 -42.30 14.45 35.80
N ALA A 578 -41.87 15.65 35.40
CA ALA A 578 -42.26 16.25 34.12
C ALA A 578 -41.84 15.40 32.91
N ARG A 579 -40.61 14.85 32.93
CA ARG A 579 -40.11 14.00 31.84
C ARG A 579 -40.84 12.66 31.77
N ARG A 580 -41.20 12.09 32.93
CA ARG A 580 -42.00 10.85 32.99
C ARG A 580 -43.42 11.05 32.47
N HIS A 581 -44.03 12.19 32.78
CA HIS A 581 -45.34 12.55 32.25
C HIS A 581 -45.28 12.72 30.72
N GLU A 582 -44.31 13.49 30.22
CA GLU A 582 -44.11 13.67 28.79
C GLU A 582 -43.83 12.35 28.06
N ALA A 583 -42.97 11.50 28.63
CA ALA A 583 -42.70 10.15 28.15
C ALA A 583 -44.00 9.33 28.06
N ALA A 584 -44.86 9.36 29.08
CA ALA A 584 -46.11 8.61 29.09
C ALA A 584 -47.06 9.09 27.98
N LEU A 585 -47.14 10.40 27.73
CA LEU A 585 -47.92 10.95 26.63
C LEU A 585 -47.38 10.53 25.26
N ARG A 586 -46.05 10.43 25.10
CA ARG A 586 -45.41 9.93 23.88
C ARG A 586 -45.71 8.44 23.65
N VAL A 587 -45.64 7.61 24.69
CA VAL A 587 -46.03 6.18 24.62
C VAL A 587 -47.50 6.03 24.19
N LEU A 588 -48.41 6.81 24.77
CA LEU A 588 -49.84 6.78 24.41
C LEU A 588 -50.08 7.24 22.96
N ARG A 589 -49.26 8.14 22.42
CA ARG A 589 -49.32 8.53 21.01
C ARG A 589 -48.95 7.39 20.08
N LEU A 590 -47.87 6.65 20.37
CA LEU A 590 -47.49 5.46 19.59
C LEU A 590 -48.59 4.38 19.64
N TYR A 591 -49.22 4.16 20.79
CA TYR A 591 -50.37 3.26 20.91
C TYR A 591 -51.55 3.71 20.06
N LYS A 592 -51.90 5.01 20.09
CA LYS A 592 -52.99 5.57 19.28
C LYS A 592 -52.73 5.42 17.77
N GLN A 593 -51.47 5.42 17.35
CA GLN A 593 -51.05 5.16 15.98
C GLN A 593 -51.06 3.66 15.60
N GLY A 594 -51.35 2.76 16.55
CA GLY A 594 -51.35 1.30 16.34
C GLY A 594 -49.96 0.67 16.31
N LEU A 595 -48.93 1.38 16.80
CA LEU A 595 -47.53 0.93 16.73
C LEU A 595 -47.08 0.14 17.97
N LEU A 596 -47.88 0.13 19.03
CA LEU A 596 -47.62 -0.62 20.26
C LEU A 596 -48.83 -1.47 20.63
N GLY A 597 -48.57 -2.66 21.17
CA GLY A 597 -49.62 -3.48 21.76
C GLY A 597 -50.19 -2.85 23.03
N GLU A 598 -51.43 -3.23 23.40
CA GLU A 598 -52.06 -2.77 24.64
C GLU A 598 -51.24 -3.16 25.88
N GLU A 599 -50.73 -4.39 25.91
CA GLU A 599 -49.93 -4.91 27.02
C GLU A 599 -48.61 -4.13 27.19
N GLU A 600 -47.85 -3.95 26.10
CA GLU A 600 -46.60 -3.18 26.08
C GLU A 600 -46.84 -1.72 26.53
N THR A 601 -47.92 -1.11 26.04
CA THR A 601 -48.31 0.26 26.39
C THR A 601 -48.66 0.39 27.86
N CYS A 602 -49.46 -0.53 28.39
CA CYS A 602 -49.87 -0.53 29.80
C CYS A 602 -48.68 -0.73 30.73
N ALA A 603 -47.77 -1.65 30.39
CA ALA A 603 -46.54 -1.88 31.14
C ALA A 603 -45.66 -0.63 31.18
N ALA A 604 -45.45 0.02 30.03
CA ALA A 604 -44.65 1.23 29.94
C ALA A 604 -45.26 2.43 30.69
N VAL A 605 -46.56 2.69 30.51
CA VAL A 605 -47.26 3.78 31.20
C VAL A 605 -47.30 3.54 32.72
N ARG A 606 -47.54 2.30 33.16
CA ARG A 606 -47.47 1.94 34.59
C ARG A 606 -46.08 2.21 35.15
N HIS A 607 -45.03 1.79 34.44
CA HIS A 607 -43.65 2.04 34.85
C HIS A 607 -43.33 3.53 34.94
N LEU A 608 -43.89 4.38 34.06
CA LEU A 608 -43.68 5.85 34.10
C LEU A 608 -44.53 6.55 35.18
N ALA A 609 -45.74 6.04 35.47
CA ALA A 609 -46.69 6.63 36.39
C ALA A 609 -46.37 6.34 37.87
N VAL A 610 -45.79 5.18 38.17
CA VAL A 610 -45.33 4.85 39.52
C VAL A 610 -44.11 5.73 39.82
N PRO A 611 -44.12 6.61 40.83
CA PRO A 611 -42.93 7.36 41.20
C PRO A 611 -41.81 6.35 41.52
N ALA A 612 -40.60 6.58 40.99
CA ALA A 612 -39.45 5.77 41.37
C ALA A 612 -39.43 5.72 42.90
N PRO A 613 -39.38 4.53 43.53
CA PRO A 613 -39.40 4.45 44.97
C PRO A 613 -38.25 5.33 45.48
N ALA A 614 -38.60 6.39 46.22
CA ALA A 614 -37.65 6.95 47.17
C ALA A 614 -37.21 5.76 48.03
N GLU A 615 -35.90 5.55 48.18
CA GLU A 615 -35.24 4.44 48.90
C GLU A 615 -36.19 3.55 49.71
N PRO A 616 -36.18 2.22 49.48
CA PRO A 616 -37.28 1.34 49.86
C PRO A 616 -37.69 1.53 51.33
N PRO A 617 -38.91 2.02 51.63
CA PRO A 617 -39.54 1.71 52.89
C PRO A 617 -39.92 0.22 52.89
N GLU A 618 -39.92 -0.37 54.09
CA GLU A 618 -40.22 -1.78 54.35
C GLU A 618 -41.43 -2.34 53.57
N PRO A 619 -41.42 -3.64 53.23
CA PRO A 619 -42.36 -4.24 52.29
C PRO A 619 -43.81 -4.14 52.78
N VAL A 620 -44.66 -3.51 51.97
CA VAL A 620 -46.12 -3.57 52.09
C VAL A 620 -46.68 -4.18 50.80
N GLU A 621 -47.57 -5.15 50.96
CA GLU A 621 -48.19 -5.96 49.89
C GLU A 621 -48.92 -5.11 48.83
N PRO A 622 -48.93 -5.54 47.54
CA PRO A 622 -49.54 -4.77 46.47
C PRO A 622 -51.06 -5.00 46.40
N PRO A 623 -51.87 -3.96 46.10
CA PRO A 623 -53.28 -4.17 45.77
C PRO A 623 -53.46 -4.56 44.30
N GLU A 624 -54.35 -5.52 44.06
CA GLU A 624 -54.77 -5.98 42.74
C GLU A 624 -55.67 -4.97 42.01
N ASP A 625 -55.54 -5.02 40.69
CA ASP A 625 -56.48 -4.57 39.67
C ASP A 625 -56.58 -3.05 39.36
N ILE A 626 -55.74 -2.61 38.42
CA ILE A 626 -55.82 -1.28 37.80
C ILE A 626 -55.92 -1.45 36.27
N SER A 627 -57.12 -1.20 35.72
CA SER A 627 -57.37 -1.25 34.28
C SER A 627 -56.90 0.02 33.54
N PRO A 628 -56.55 -0.07 32.24
CA PRO A 628 -55.89 1.00 31.48
C PRO A 628 -56.71 2.29 31.37
N GLY A 629 -58.05 2.16 31.30
CA GLY A 629 -58.98 3.29 31.19
C GLY A 629 -58.96 4.21 32.42
N ARG A 630 -58.66 3.69 33.62
CA ARG A 630 -58.51 4.52 34.83
C ARG A 630 -57.17 5.25 34.88
N LEU A 631 -56.09 4.63 34.38
CA LEU A 631 -54.77 5.26 34.28
C LEU A 631 -54.77 6.42 33.28
N LEU A 632 -55.41 6.26 32.12
CA LEU A 632 -55.59 7.32 31.12
C LEU A 632 -56.32 8.55 31.69
N ARG A 633 -57.40 8.36 32.46
CA ARG A 633 -58.10 9.47 33.14
C ARG A 633 -57.24 10.17 34.18
N ARG A 634 -56.37 9.45 34.89
CA ARG A 634 -55.52 10.03 35.95
C ARG A 634 -54.33 10.83 35.40
N VAL A 635 -53.77 10.42 34.26
CA VAL A 635 -52.67 11.13 33.59
C VAL A 635 -53.18 12.39 32.90
N LEU A 636 -54.35 12.34 32.25
CA LEU A 636 -54.93 13.49 31.55
C LEU A 636 -55.46 14.58 32.49
N TRP A 637 -55.82 14.27 33.75
CA TRP A 637 -56.35 15.26 34.70
C TRP A 637 -55.28 16.07 35.45
N ARG A 638 -54.00 15.64 35.48
CA ARG A 638 -52.93 16.37 36.21
C ARG A 638 -52.21 17.47 35.40
N GLY A 639 -52.69 17.81 34.21
CA GLY A 639 -52.08 18.81 33.31
C GLY A 639 -52.66 20.23 33.37
N GLU A 640 -53.73 20.47 34.14
CA GLU A 640 -54.27 21.81 34.38
C GLU A 640 -54.18 22.10 35.88
N GLY A 641 -53.09 22.77 36.29
CA GLY A 641 -52.80 23.15 37.67
C GLY A 641 -51.45 23.85 37.76
#